data_AF-A0A223NU79-F1
#
_entry.id   AF-A0A223NU79-F1
#
_cell.length_a   1.000
_cell.length_b   1.000
_cell.length_c   1.000
_cell.angle_alpha   90.00
_cell.angle_beta   90.00
_cell.angle_gamma   90.00
#
_symmetry.space_group_name_H-M   'P 1'
#
loop_
_entity.id
_entity.type
_entity.pdbx_description
1 polymer ?
#
loop_
_entity_poly.entity_id
_entity_poly.type
_entity_poly.pdbx_seq_one_letter_code
_entity_poly.pdbx_strand_id
1 'polypeptide(L)'
;MDIVTDLTAEAASYLTVIQDICKANIPGESRESSKNYPLWDAFRESNTPGHCHEIHRRRIAEIVWSSAGLEVGDDLIHCFLLTASDLLNWLKRLSQVDPGASASDEAEKLATGNLYSSPFFWRQLIRDILYTYPAERKQLVVILQYMPVQIILALASKRTGTYKQRLYQVYNPRLESLLSRRDHKVLNQFWQSKDGDGAFAERAFFLLTDDTALVQSLNKKEVPLPFESLFYQELLEVSQSRGRRFDDMEPAASFHFPPPESINSKDPVRIAEQLHLAGLAFSGGGIRSATFNLGVLQKLAELGVLARFDYLSTVSGGGYIGTWFSSWIKRSGSLSKVVERLDTKSSPDPLADEVRPIKWLRMFSNFLSPNASIMSTDAWTMGITWLRNTLINQTVLLLILLTALSAIGALFSGWDYISNLSVKMTTGKVLAWSAVILLPGSFLAGSGMRSYNNNHPPQRRFVLGRSAWLAHLLIVWATAAAFLLTIWFSTVTLASHTYIMKLQMLAPGVIFAFLGMIMIAAMGRYHRFEEEKFGEKPLYRVRLASAILLTSVIASACGLALLAAAWHLIEYISLSTFKNSYFQSKLILIIGVPFILEAISISVVVRMALMGNFFPDERREWWGRMGALVHRFMIIWMLVTFSSLLLPDLFKKIPYTYVEKLPAVFGGWMAIIAYAVKLAFQSKTAGDKAVGGVQQAQEIFVRFAPYLFMLGFLLIGAYMIDFLRSAVQGYFPQQNRIWCCATLTLALAVLTFLLSWRVGVNEFSLHDFYRNRLVRAYLGATRRRTDRMNTANSFTGFDKDDDFPLSLLTTKEQYYGPYPIINTALNATTVSELDRQDRKAESFVFSPLYCGFDFSPTRSAAYSRNQVYEYGYRPTLQYSRDAGPLIGTTMAISGAAVSPNMGYHSSPATAFLLTVFNVRLGRWIGNPRLDCWKRSDPVAGLGYLIKDLIGNSDINTNYVCLSDGGHFDNMGLYELVRRKCNYILLGDAEEDEKSTCEGLANAIRRCRIDFGAEIELDVSRITNKDKDTRYSKSHVVQGTIKYPGKKQATGTIIYIKTSLTGNESVDIREYFINNPEFPQQSTGDQFFDEAQFESYRKLGYHSIQNIKQLRLP
;
A
#
# COMPACT_ATOMS: atom_id res chain seq x y z
N MET A 1 2.91 -16.65 -5.99
CA MET A 1 2.82 -17.96 -6.65
C MET A 1 4.16 -18.67 -6.58
N ASP A 2 4.16 -19.86 -5.97
CA ASP A 2 5.27 -20.82 -6.03
C ASP A 2 5.37 -21.49 -7.40
N ILE A 3 6.42 -22.31 -7.60
CA ILE A 3 6.68 -22.94 -8.91
C ILE A 3 5.56 -23.89 -9.34
N VAL A 4 4.90 -24.57 -8.40
CA VAL A 4 3.78 -25.48 -8.72
C VAL A 4 2.57 -24.67 -9.15
N THR A 5 2.20 -23.63 -8.40
CA THR A 5 1.06 -22.77 -8.76
C THR A 5 1.29 -22.05 -10.09
N ASP A 6 2.52 -21.61 -10.37
CA ASP A 6 2.92 -20.99 -11.64
C ASP A 6 2.71 -21.95 -12.82
N LEU A 7 3.27 -23.18 -12.74
CA LEU A 7 3.09 -24.22 -13.77
C LEU A 7 1.63 -24.63 -13.95
N THR A 8 0.92 -24.80 -12.84
CA THR A 8 -0.50 -25.16 -12.83
C THR A 8 -1.36 -24.07 -13.46
N ALA A 9 -1.08 -22.80 -13.19
CA ALA A 9 -1.81 -21.67 -13.78
C ALA A 9 -1.57 -21.59 -15.30
N GLU A 10 -0.34 -21.80 -15.74
CA GLU A 10 0.02 -21.85 -17.15
C GLU A 10 -0.72 -22.99 -17.86
N ALA A 11 -0.60 -24.23 -17.36
CA ALA A 11 -1.28 -25.40 -17.92
C ALA A 11 -2.81 -25.25 -17.95
N ALA A 12 -3.41 -24.74 -16.86
CA ALA A 12 -4.86 -24.49 -16.81
C ALA A 12 -5.32 -23.43 -17.83
N SER A 13 -4.46 -22.47 -18.17
CA SER A 13 -4.77 -21.44 -19.19
C SER A 13 -4.85 -22.06 -20.59
N TYR A 14 -3.92 -22.97 -20.93
CA TYR A 14 -4.00 -23.77 -22.16
C TYR A 14 -5.29 -24.60 -22.18
N LEU A 15 -5.60 -25.35 -21.12
CA LEU A 15 -6.79 -26.19 -21.03
C LEU A 15 -8.09 -25.40 -21.18
N THR A 16 -8.17 -24.21 -20.56
CA THR A 16 -9.37 -23.35 -20.66
C THR A 16 -9.58 -22.85 -22.08
N VAL A 17 -8.51 -22.43 -22.78
CA VAL A 17 -8.63 -22.01 -24.19
C VAL A 17 -8.98 -23.19 -25.10
N ILE A 18 -8.42 -24.38 -24.87
CA ILE A 18 -8.79 -25.61 -25.60
C ILE A 18 -10.29 -25.90 -25.41
N GLN A 19 -10.79 -25.85 -24.17
CA GLN A 19 -12.20 -26.06 -23.88
C GLN A 19 -13.08 -25.05 -24.61
N ASP A 20 -12.70 -23.78 -24.66
CA ASP A 20 -13.47 -22.74 -25.34
C ASP A 20 -13.48 -22.94 -26.87
N ILE A 21 -12.36 -23.36 -27.47
CA ILE A 21 -12.29 -23.73 -28.90
C ILE A 21 -13.19 -24.94 -29.17
N CYS A 22 -13.07 -26.00 -28.37
CA CYS A 22 -13.87 -27.21 -28.54
C CYS A 22 -15.38 -26.92 -28.41
N LYS A 23 -15.79 -26.11 -27.41
CA LYS A 23 -17.19 -25.71 -27.20
C LYS A 23 -17.75 -24.87 -28.35
N ALA A 24 -16.93 -24.04 -28.99
CA ALA A 24 -17.35 -23.22 -30.12
C ALA A 24 -17.66 -24.06 -31.37
N ASN A 25 -16.99 -25.20 -31.52
CA ASN A 25 -17.13 -26.09 -32.68
C ASN A 25 -18.24 -27.15 -32.54
N ILE A 26 -18.92 -27.22 -31.38
CA ILE A 26 -20.02 -28.17 -31.15
C ILE A 26 -21.37 -27.56 -31.57
N PRO A 27 -22.15 -28.23 -32.45
CA PRO A 27 -23.48 -27.77 -32.87
C PRO A 27 -24.46 -27.61 -31.70
N GLY A 28 -25.30 -26.58 -31.74
CA GLY A 28 -26.18 -26.18 -30.62
C GLY A 28 -27.11 -27.26 -30.07
N GLU A 29 -27.59 -28.19 -30.91
CA GLU A 29 -28.50 -29.29 -30.52
C GLU A 29 -27.82 -30.44 -29.76
N SER A 30 -26.48 -30.46 -29.70
CA SER A 30 -25.69 -31.55 -29.08
C SER A 30 -25.04 -31.20 -27.73
N ARG A 31 -25.39 -30.05 -27.14
CA ARG A 31 -24.76 -29.57 -25.90
C ARG A 31 -25.07 -30.43 -24.68
N GLU A 32 -26.27 -31.01 -24.56
CA GLU A 32 -26.62 -31.87 -23.41
C GLU A 32 -25.95 -33.25 -23.45
N SER A 33 -25.77 -33.85 -24.63
CA SER A 33 -25.04 -35.12 -24.79
C SER A 33 -23.52 -34.97 -24.59
N SER A 34 -22.99 -33.74 -24.72
CA SER A 34 -21.55 -33.44 -24.60
C SER A 34 -21.03 -33.20 -23.16
N LYS A 35 -21.90 -33.21 -22.13
CA LYS A 35 -21.48 -32.91 -20.74
C LYS A 35 -20.42 -33.87 -20.19
N ASN A 36 -20.46 -35.12 -20.63
CA ASN A 36 -19.50 -36.16 -20.25
C ASN A 36 -18.46 -36.46 -21.34
N TYR A 37 -18.37 -35.61 -22.36
CA TYR A 37 -17.47 -35.84 -23.48
C TYR A 37 -16.03 -35.50 -23.07
N PRO A 38 -15.07 -36.45 -23.18
CA PRO A 38 -13.70 -36.23 -22.74
C PRO A 38 -13.01 -35.12 -23.54
N LEU A 39 -12.24 -34.26 -22.86
CA LEU A 39 -11.61 -33.11 -23.50
C LEU A 39 -10.61 -33.50 -24.60
N TRP A 40 -9.87 -34.60 -24.40
CA TRP A 40 -8.89 -35.07 -25.38
C TRP A 40 -9.52 -35.58 -26.68
N ASP A 41 -10.71 -36.17 -26.62
CA ASP A 41 -11.43 -36.61 -27.82
C ASP A 41 -11.99 -35.42 -28.59
N ALA A 42 -12.55 -34.43 -27.88
CA ALA A 42 -13.04 -33.17 -28.48
C ALA A 42 -11.92 -32.38 -29.15
N PHE A 43 -10.75 -32.34 -28.52
CA PHE A 43 -9.59 -31.68 -29.08
C PHE A 43 -9.11 -32.38 -30.34
N ARG A 44 -9.06 -33.71 -30.37
CA ARG A 44 -8.65 -34.47 -31.57
C ARG A 44 -9.49 -34.13 -32.80
N GLU A 45 -10.79 -33.87 -32.62
CA GLU A 45 -11.70 -33.49 -33.70
C GLU A 45 -11.56 -32.01 -34.12
N SER A 46 -11.02 -31.14 -33.26
CA SER A 46 -10.93 -29.69 -33.45
C SER A 46 -9.49 -29.13 -33.56
N ASN A 47 -8.47 -30.01 -33.63
CA ASN A 47 -7.05 -29.68 -33.61
C ASN A 47 -6.50 -29.13 -34.95
N THR A 48 -7.25 -28.29 -35.66
CA THR A 48 -6.75 -27.64 -36.89
C THR A 48 -6.89 -26.10 -36.82
N PRO A 49 -5.94 -25.33 -37.40
CA PRO A 49 -5.95 -23.87 -37.30
C PRO A 49 -7.24 -23.19 -37.81
N GLY A 50 -7.95 -23.84 -38.74
CA GLY A 50 -9.22 -23.35 -39.30
C GLY A 50 -10.37 -23.24 -38.30
N HIS A 51 -10.31 -23.99 -37.18
CA HIS A 51 -11.32 -23.99 -36.12
C HIS A 51 -11.12 -22.89 -35.07
N CYS A 52 -10.12 -22.01 -35.22
CA CYS A 52 -9.82 -20.92 -34.30
C CYS A 52 -10.39 -19.58 -34.79
N HIS A 53 -11.55 -19.17 -34.23
CA HIS A 53 -12.13 -17.83 -34.41
C HIS A 53 -11.21 -16.70 -33.90
N GLU A 54 -11.45 -15.47 -34.35
CA GLU A 54 -10.64 -14.29 -34.02
C GLU A 54 -10.50 -14.05 -32.51
N ILE A 55 -11.56 -14.29 -31.73
CA ILE A 55 -11.54 -14.17 -30.27
C ILE A 55 -10.57 -15.18 -29.62
N HIS A 56 -10.47 -16.39 -30.17
CA HIS A 56 -9.51 -17.40 -29.72
C HIS A 56 -8.09 -17.01 -30.11
N ARG A 57 -7.88 -16.52 -31.35
CA ARG A 57 -6.55 -16.06 -31.81
C ARG A 57 -5.95 -14.99 -30.88
N ARG A 58 -6.76 -14.04 -30.40
CA ARG A 58 -6.31 -13.03 -29.42
C ARG A 58 -5.88 -13.66 -28.09
N ARG A 59 -6.68 -14.58 -27.54
CA ARG A 59 -6.34 -15.29 -26.29
C ARG A 59 -5.10 -16.18 -26.43
N ILE A 60 -4.94 -16.86 -27.56
CA ILE A 60 -3.74 -17.67 -27.81
C ILE A 60 -2.50 -16.76 -27.84
N ALA A 61 -2.59 -15.57 -28.46
CA ALA A 61 -1.50 -14.59 -28.47
C ALA A 61 -1.16 -13.99 -27.10
N GLU A 62 -2.05 -14.11 -26.11
CA GLU A 62 -1.77 -13.71 -24.72
C GLU A 62 -1.01 -14.80 -23.93
N ILE A 63 -1.20 -16.07 -24.28
CA ILE A 63 -0.61 -17.23 -23.59
C ILE A 63 0.71 -17.63 -24.24
N VAL A 64 0.73 -17.84 -25.56
CA VAL A 64 1.96 -18.25 -26.27
C VAL A 64 2.93 -17.08 -26.36
N TRP A 65 4.14 -17.30 -25.87
CA TRP A 65 5.17 -16.29 -25.92
C TRP A 65 5.61 -15.98 -27.37
N SER A 66 5.70 -14.70 -27.71
CA SER A 66 6.30 -14.19 -28.95
C SER A 66 7.09 -12.90 -28.71
N SER A 67 8.09 -12.63 -29.56
CA SER A 67 8.84 -11.36 -29.44
C SER A 67 7.94 -10.20 -29.81
N ALA A 68 7.94 -9.14 -29.00
CA ALA A 68 7.09 -7.99 -29.29
C ALA A 68 7.41 -7.39 -30.66
N GLY A 69 6.35 -7.05 -31.40
CA GLY A 69 6.44 -6.49 -32.76
C GLY A 69 6.52 -7.51 -33.90
N LEU A 70 6.52 -8.82 -33.62
CA LEU A 70 6.33 -9.84 -34.65
C LEU A 70 4.82 -10.04 -34.89
N GLU A 71 4.39 -9.91 -36.15
CA GLU A 71 3.08 -10.41 -36.59
C GLU A 71 3.17 -11.92 -36.75
N VAL A 72 2.82 -12.65 -35.69
CA VAL A 72 2.82 -14.11 -35.74
C VAL A 72 1.39 -14.59 -35.98
N GLY A 73 1.14 -15.01 -37.22
CA GLY A 73 -0.13 -15.57 -37.67
C GLY A 73 -0.30 -17.04 -37.26
N ASP A 74 -0.38 -17.95 -38.23
CA ASP A 74 -0.71 -19.36 -37.99
C ASP A 74 0.38 -20.14 -37.23
N ASP A 75 1.65 -19.70 -37.25
CA ASP A 75 2.75 -20.28 -36.47
C ASP A 75 2.45 -20.30 -34.95
N LEU A 76 1.82 -19.23 -34.44
CA LEU A 76 1.48 -19.10 -33.02
C LEU A 76 0.39 -20.09 -32.63
N ILE A 77 -0.59 -20.28 -33.52
CA ILE A 77 -1.68 -21.25 -33.37
C ILE A 77 -1.11 -22.66 -33.45
N HIS A 78 -0.20 -22.92 -34.39
CA HIS A 78 0.44 -24.22 -34.51
C HIS A 78 1.23 -24.59 -33.24
N CYS A 79 2.01 -23.66 -32.69
CA CYS A 79 2.73 -23.87 -31.43
C CYS A 79 1.79 -24.12 -30.25
N PHE A 80 0.67 -23.39 -30.18
CA PHE A 80 -0.38 -23.61 -29.18
C PHE A 80 -0.98 -25.02 -29.28
N LEU A 81 -1.41 -25.42 -30.48
CA LEU A 81 -2.05 -26.71 -30.74
C LEU A 81 -1.12 -27.90 -30.43
N LEU A 82 0.18 -27.77 -30.75
CA LEU A 82 1.18 -28.77 -30.39
C LEU A 82 1.38 -28.89 -28.87
N THR A 83 1.55 -27.75 -28.18
CA THR A 83 1.67 -27.71 -26.72
C THR A 83 0.42 -28.27 -26.03
N ALA A 84 -0.76 -27.93 -26.54
CA ALA A 84 -2.06 -28.43 -26.09
C ALA A 84 -2.17 -29.96 -26.23
N SER A 85 -1.79 -30.49 -27.40
CA SER A 85 -1.76 -31.93 -27.67
C SER A 85 -0.87 -32.68 -26.67
N ASP A 86 0.35 -32.19 -26.44
CA ASP A 86 1.29 -32.84 -25.53
C ASP A 86 0.85 -32.75 -24.07
N LEU A 87 0.25 -31.62 -23.67
CA LEU A 87 -0.31 -31.45 -22.33
C LEU A 87 -1.45 -32.45 -22.07
N LEU A 88 -2.35 -32.63 -23.05
CA LEU A 88 -3.44 -33.62 -22.95
C LEU A 88 -2.91 -35.06 -22.95
N ASN A 89 -1.90 -35.36 -23.75
CA ASN A 89 -1.25 -36.67 -23.75
C ASN A 89 -0.54 -36.96 -22.41
N TRP A 90 0.11 -35.97 -21.82
CA TRP A 90 0.72 -36.08 -20.49
C TRP A 90 -0.32 -36.34 -19.40
N LEU A 91 -1.44 -35.61 -19.39
CA LEU A 91 -2.55 -35.87 -18.47
C LEU A 91 -3.14 -37.28 -18.66
N LYS A 92 -3.32 -37.72 -19.92
CA LYS A 92 -3.81 -39.06 -20.26
C LYS A 92 -2.85 -40.17 -19.84
N ARG A 93 -1.54 -39.95 -19.94
CA ARG A 93 -0.53 -40.91 -19.45
C ARG A 93 -0.64 -41.09 -17.94
N LEU A 94 -0.76 -39.97 -17.21
CA LEU A 94 -0.83 -39.99 -15.75
C LEU A 94 -2.15 -40.54 -15.21
N SER A 95 -3.24 -40.49 -15.98
CA SER A 95 -4.50 -41.15 -15.60
C SER A 95 -4.46 -42.68 -15.71
N GLN A 96 -3.46 -43.25 -16.38
CA GLN A 96 -3.30 -44.70 -16.57
C GLN A 96 -2.32 -45.34 -15.56
N VAL A 97 -1.61 -44.55 -14.75
CA VAL A 97 -0.66 -45.04 -13.75
C VAL A 97 -1.38 -45.24 -12.42
N ASP A 98 -1.45 -46.49 -11.97
CA ASP A 98 -2.14 -46.95 -10.75
C ASP A 98 -1.68 -46.19 -9.48
N PRO A 99 -2.55 -45.41 -8.82
CA PRO A 99 -2.21 -44.76 -7.57
C PRO A 99 -2.55 -45.68 -6.39
N GLY A 100 -1.53 -46.16 -5.69
CA GLY A 100 -1.68 -47.04 -4.53
C GLY A 100 -2.72 -46.55 -3.50
N ALA A 101 -3.52 -47.51 -3.02
CA ALA A 101 -4.40 -47.65 -1.84
C ALA A 101 -5.05 -46.44 -1.09
N SER A 102 -4.77 -45.17 -1.37
CA SER A 102 -5.48 -44.00 -0.77
C SER A 102 -6.24 -43.16 -1.80
N ALA A 103 -6.36 -43.64 -3.03
CA ALA A 103 -6.73 -42.87 -4.22
C ALA A 103 -7.98 -43.38 -4.96
N SER A 104 -8.91 -44.06 -4.27
CA SER A 104 -10.14 -44.56 -4.92
C SER A 104 -11.04 -43.43 -5.47
N ASP A 105 -10.96 -42.23 -4.90
CA ASP A 105 -11.82 -41.08 -5.26
C ASP A 105 -11.13 -40.08 -6.24
N GLU A 106 -9.83 -40.24 -6.49
CA GLU A 106 -9.02 -39.36 -7.37
C GLU A 106 -8.71 -40.01 -8.72
N ALA A 107 -8.53 -41.34 -8.76
CA ALA A 107 -8.44 -42.10 -10.00
C ALA A 107 -9.74 -41.99 -10.83
N GLU A 108 -10.90 -41.95 -10.18
CA GLU A 108 -12.22 -41.74 -10.81
C GLU A 108 -12.40 -40.30 -11.34
N LYS A 109 -11.73 -39.31 -10.71
CA LYS A 109 -11.70 -37.89 -11.15
C LYS A 109 -10.80 -37.67 -12.37
N LEU A 110 -9.68 -38.37 -12.47
CA LEU A 110 -8.78 -38.32 -13.64
C LEU A 110 -9.40 -38.97 -14.88
N ALA A 111 -10.26 -39.97 -14.70
CA ALA A 111 -11.06 -40.58 -15.77
C ALA A 111 -12.19 -39.66 -16.29
N THR A 112 -12.49 -38.53 -15.63
CA THR A 112 -13.65 -37.65 -15.91
C THR A 112 -13.27 -36.19 -16.26
N GLY A 113 -12.06 -35.96 -16.78
CA GLY A 113 -11.64 -34.67 -17.34
C GLY A 113 -12.44 -34.29 -18.59
N ASN A 114 -13.65 -33.76 -18.40
CA ASN A 114 -14.60 -33.52 -19.47
C ASN A 114 -14.50 -32.09 -20.03
N LEU A 115 -15.12 -31.89 -21.20
CA LEU A 115 -15.15 -30.60 -21.90
C LEU A 115 -15.62 -29.42 -21.02
N TYR A 116 -16.48 -29.68 -20.03
CA TYR A 116 -17.08 -28.67 -19.15
C TYR A 116 -16.46 -28.62 -17.75
N SER A 117 -15.37 -29.33 -17.50
CA SER A 117 -14.63 -29.22 -16.24
C SER A 117 -14.20 -27.78 -15.99
N SER A 118 -14.33 -27.30 -14.74
CA SER A 118 -14.00 -25.93 -14.40
C SER A 118 -12.47 -25.71 -14.39
N PRO A 119 -11.99 -24.47 -14.62
CA PRO A 119 -10.57 -24.16 -14.46
C PRO A 119 -10.03 -24.51 -13.07
N PHE A 120 -10.86 -24.42 -12.03
CA PHE A 120 -10.50 -24.80 -10.68
C PHE A 120 -10.19 -26.31 -10.56
N PHE A 121 -11.01 -27.16 -11.20
CA PHE A 121 -10.77 -28.61 -11.24
C PHE A 121 -9.40 -28.93 -11.84
N TRP A 122 -9.08 -28.37 -13.01
CA TRP A 122 -7.80 -28.58 -13.67
C TRP A 122 -6.62 -28.11 -12.83
N ARG A 123 -6.76 -26.95 -12.16
CA ARG A 123 -5.72 -26.42 -11.29
C ARG A 123 -5.44 -27.37 -10.13
N GLN A 124 -6.48 -27.86 -9.45
CA GLN A 124 -6.32 -28.75 -8.32
C GLN A 124 -5.67 -30.07 -8.75
N LEU A 125 -6.17 -30.67 -9.83
CA LEU A 125 -5.64 -31.94 -10.34
C LEU A 125 -4.14 -31.86 -10.69
N ILE A 126 -3.74 -30.84 -11.45
CA ILE A 126 -2.34 -30.67 -11.87
C ILE A 126 -1.46 -30.35 -10.65
N ARG A 127 -1.94 -29.50 -9.74
CA ARG A 127 -1.23 -29.18 -8.50
C ARG A 127 -0.92 -30.45 -7.69
N ASP A 128 -1.92 -31.31 -7.52
CA ASP A 128 -1.80 -32.55 -6.75
C ASP A 128 -0.75 -33.50 -7.37
N ILE A 129 -0.77 -33.65 -8.69
CA ILE A 129 0.24 -34.41 -9.45
C ILE A 129 1.65 -33.84 -9.19
N LEU A 130 1.83 -32.53 -9.32
CA LEU A 130 3.15 -31.89 -9.28
C LEU A 130 3.80 -31.89 -7.88
N TYR A 131 3.01 -31.90 -6.80
CA TYR A 131 3.55 -32.11 -5.45
C TYR A 131 3.84 -33.59 -5.18
N THR A 132 2.97 -34.49 -5.64
CA THR A 132 3.13 -35.94 -5.42
C THR A 132 4.35 -36.48 -6.18
N TYR A 133 4.50 -36.07 -7.44
CA TYR A 133 5.58 -36.50 -8.34
C TYR A 133 6.41 -35.30 -8.82
N PRO A 134 7.38 -34.80 -8.02
CA PRO A 134 8.20 -33.66 -8.41
C PRO A 134 8.94 -33.84 -9.75
N ALA A 135 9.25 -35.09 -10.14
CA ALA A 135 9.86 -35.40 -11.43
C ALA A 135 8.99 -34.95 -12.63
N GLU A 136 7.66 -34.97 -12.48
CA GLU A 136 6.71 -34.54 -13.52
C GLU A 136 6.78 -33.03 -13.79
N ARG A 137 7.28 -32.23 -12.83
CA ARG A 137 7.54 -30.79 -13.04
C ARG A 137 8.52 -30.58 -14.20
N LYS A 138 9.51 -31.47 -14.37
CA LYS A 138 10.49 -31.38 -15.47
C LYS A 138 9.82 -31.60 -16.83
N GLN A 139 8.94 -32.61 -16.91
CA GLN A 139 8.21 -32.90 -18.14
C GLN A 139 7.26 -31.77 -18.50
N LEU A 140 6.53 -31.24 -17.52
CA LEU A 140 5.56 -30.17 -17.76
C LEU A 140 6.24 -28.88 -18.25
N VAL A 141 7.42 -28.54 -17.73
CA VAL A 141 8.24 -27.41 -18.22
C VAL A 141 8.62 -27.58 -19.69
N VAL A 142 9.00 -28.80 -20.11
CA VAL A 142 9.35 -29.10 -21.51
C VAL A 142 8.11 -29.01 -22.41
N ILE A 143 6.98 -29.55 -21.95
CA ILE A 143 5.71 -29.52 -22.70
C ILE A 143 5.27 -28.07 -22.94
N LEU A 144 5.19 -27.28 -21.86
CA LEU A 144 4.75 -25.89 -21.89
C LEU A 144 5.79 -24.94 -22.50
N GLN A 145 7.04 -25.39 -22.70
CA GLN A 145 8.18 -24.55 -23.11
C GLN A 145 8.38 -23.36 -22.17
N TYR A 146 8.09 -23.57 -20.89
CA TYR A 146 7.97 -22.52 -19.89
C TYR A 146 8.69 -22.91 -18.60
N MET A 147 9.63 -22.07 -18.18
CA MET A 147 10.35 -22.18 -16.92
C MET A 147 9.74 -21.24 -15.88
N PRO A 148 9.37 -21.74 -14.68
CA PRO A 148 8.83 -20.93 -13.61
C PRO A 148 9.78 -19.81 -13.21
N VAL A 149 9.19 -18.69 -12.86
CA VAL A 149 9.98 -17.46 -12.74
C VAL A 149 10.91 -17.46 -11.53
N GLN A 150 10.55 -18.18 -10.47
CA GLN A 150 11.43 -18.36 -9.30
C GLN A 150 12.72 -19.10 -9.67
N ILE A 151 12.66 -20.07 -10.60
CA ILE A 151 13.86 -20.76 -11.10
C ILE A 151 14.74 -19.75 -11.84
N ILE A 152 14.14 -18.90 -12.68
CA ILE A 152 14.86 -17.84 -13.38
C ILE A 152 15.53 -16.89 -12.38
N LEU A 153 14.85 -16.49 -11.31
CA LEU A 153 15.44 -15.61 -10.27
C LEU A 153 16.55 -16.32 -9.48
N ALA A 154 16.40 -17.61 -9.21
CA ALA A 154 17.40 -18.43 -8.54
C ALA A 154 18.66 -18.64 -9.41
N LEU A 155 18.54 -18.56 -10.74
CA LEU A 155 19.64 -18.77 -11.69
C LEU A 155 20.27 -17.46 -12.19
N ALA A 156 19.45 -16.51 -12.60
CA ALA A 156 19.88 -15.23 -13.17
C ALA A 156 20.54 -14.30 -12.15
N SER A 157 21.23 -13.27 -12.64
CA SER A 157 21.80 -12.22 -11.80
C SER A 157 20.70 -11.34 -11.18
N LYS A 158 20.91 -10.83 -9.96
CA LYS A 158 19.96 -9.96 -9.25
C LYS A 158 19.56 -8.69 -10.04
N ARG A 159 20.38 -8.23 -10.98
CA ARG A 159 20.17 -7.00 -11.79
C ARG A 159 19.57 -7.26 -13.18
N THR A 160 19.04 -8.45 -13.42
CA THR A 160 18.43 -8.79 -14.72
C THR A 160 17.14 -7.99 -14.91
N GLY A 161 17.03 -7.21 -16.00
CA GLY A 161 15.82 -6.43 -16.27
C GLY A 161 14.60 -7.32 -16.55
N THR A 162 13.39 -6.80 -16.25
CA THR A 162 12.11 -7.54 -16.32
C THR A 162 11.86 -8.22 -17.65
N TYR A 163 12.10 -7.54 -18.78
CA TYR A 163 11.97 -8.15 -20.11
C TYR A 163 12.87 -9.38 -20.30
N LYS A 164 14.11 -9.31 -19.81
CA LYS A 164 15.04 -10.44 -19.90
C LYS A 164 14.61 -11.59 -19.00
N GLN A 165 14.12 -11.31 -17.79
CA GLN A 165 13.56 -12.34 -16.91
C GLN A 165 12.42 -13.08 -17.61
N ARG A 166 11.48 -12.34 -18.23
CA ARG A 166 10.39 -12.93 -19.01
C ARG A 166 10.88 -13.71 -20.23
N LEU A 167 11.87 -13.20 -20.95
CA LEU A 167 12.48 -13.91 -22.07
C LEU A 167 13.11 -15.23 -21.60
N TYR A 168 13.80 -15.24 -20.46
CA TYR A 168 14.42 -16.44 -19.90
C TYR A 168 13.41 -17.50 -19.43
N GLN A 169 12.14 -17.13 -19.20
CA GLN A 169 11.08 -18.11 -18.93
C GLN A 169 10.76 -18.97 -20.15
N VAL A 170 11.10 -18.53 -21.37
CA VAL A 170 10.97 -19.38 -22.56
C VAL A 170 12.04 -20.48 -22.47
N TYR A 171 11.61 -21.74 -22.44
CA TYR A 171 12.49 -22.89 -22.36
C TYR A 171 12.34 -23.77 -23.60
N ASN A 172 13.43 -23.97 -24.35
CA ASN A 172 13.47 -24.80 -25.56
C ASN A 172 12.35 -24.50 -26.58
N PRO A 173 12.35 -23.30 -27.19
CA PRO A 173 11.29 -22.87 -28.11
C PRO A 173 11.19 -23.81 -29.32
N ARG A 174 9.99 -24.38 -29.57
CA ARG A 174 9.72 -25.29 -30.71
C ARG A 174 9.86 -24.61 -32.06
N LEU A 175 9.52 -23.33 -32.14
CA LEU A 175 9.59 -22.53 -33.37
C LEU A 175 10.43 -21.28 -33.14
N GLU A 176 11.61 -21.23 -33.76
CA GLU A 176 12.48 -20.07 -33.71
C GLU A 176 11.85 -18.82 -34.36
N SER A 177 10.87 -19.00 -35.26
CA SER A 177 10.14 -17.90 -35.92
C SER A 177 9.37 -17.01 -34.94
N LEU A 178 9.03 -17.51 -33.74
CA LEU A 178 8.37 -16.76 -32.68
C LEU A 178 9.32 -15.77 -31.97
N LEU A 179 10.63 -15.93 -32.16
CA LEU A 179 11.68 -15.16 -31.53
C LEU A 179 12.36 -14.23 -32.53
N SER A 180 12.57 -12.97 -32.14
CA SER A 180 13.45 -12.09 -32.90
C SER A 180 14.88 -12.63 -32.84
N ARG A 181 15.69 -12.44 -33.90
CA ARG A 181 17.10 -12.87 -33.91
C ARG A 181 17.90 -12.40 -32.68
N ARG A 182 17.55 -11.21 -32.16
CA ARG A 182 18.16 -10.66 -30.95
C ARG A 182 17.76 -11.44 -29.70
N ASP A 183 16.47 -11.69 -29.53
CA ASP A 183 15.96 -12.39 -28.35
C ASP A 183 16.39 -13.85 -28.35
N HIS A 184 16.41 -14.51 -29.50
CA HIS A 184 16.96 -15.86 -29.67
C HIS A 184 18.43 -15.93 -29.24
N LYS A 185 19.27 -14.98 -29.69
CA LYS A 185 20.68 -14.91 -29.25
C LYS A 185 20.81 -14.70 -27.74
N VAL A 186 20.00 -13.84 -27.13
CA VAL A 186 20.02 -13.58 -25.69
C VAL A 186 19.55 -14.80 -24.89
N LEU A 187 18.56 -15.51 -25.39
CA LEU A 187 18.02 -16.73 -24.80
C LEU A 187 19.05 -17.87 -24.84
N ASN A 188 19.66 -18.11 -26.01
CA ASN A 188 20.72 -19.10 -26.17
C ASN A 188 21.93 -18.78 -25.29
N GLN A 189 22.33 -17.51 -25.18
CA GLN A 189 23.41 -17.13 -24.25
C GLN A 189 23.13 -17.47 -22.79
N PHE A 190 21.86 -17.46 -22.37
CA PHE A 190 21.48 -17.76 -21.00
C PHE A 190 21.43 -19.28 -20.75
N TRP A 191 20.79 -20.03 -21.64
CA TRP A 191 20.63 -21.48 -21.49
C TRP A 191 21.84 -22.31 -21.97
N GLN A 192 22.67 -21.78 -22.88
CA GLN A 192 23.85 -22.43 -23.48
C GLN A 192 25.18 -21.74 -23.09
N SER A 193 25.24 -21.06 -21.94
CA SER A 193 26.43 -20.29 -21.54
C SER A 193 27.70 -21.17 -21.36
N LYS A 194 28.88 -20.59 -21.60
CA LYS A 194 30.22 -21.22 -21.73
C LYS A 194 30.74 -22.11 -20.57
N ASP A 195 30.00 -22.30 -19.49
CA ASP A 195 30.40 -23.13 -18.34
C ASP A 195 30.18 -24.65 -18.56
N GLY A 196 29.90 -25.08 -19.80
CA GLY A 196 29.75 -26.48 -20.21
C GLY A 196 28.30 -26.85 -20.54
N ASP A 197 28.13 -27.57 -21.66
CA ASP A 197 26.88 -27.90 -22.39
C ASP A 197 25.80 -28.70 -21.63
N GLY A 198 25.45 -28.32 -20.40
CA GLY A 198 24.35 -28.96 -19.65
C GLY A 198 24.17 -28.49 -18.21
N ALA A 199 25.22 -27.94 -17.57
CA ALA A 199 25.24 -27.70 -16.13
C ALA A 199 24.16 -26.69 -15.65
N PHE A 200 23.82 -25.69 -16.46
CA PHE A 200 22.83 -24.67 -16.08
C PHE A 200 21.39 -25.19 -16.16
N ALA A 201 21.07 -25.96 -17.21
CA ALA A 201 19.78 -26.62 -17.36
C ALA A 201 19.60 -27.74 -16.32
N GLU A 202 20.65 -28.52 -16.04
CA GLU A 202 20.66 -29.51 -14.97
C GLU A 202 20.38 -28.89 -13.60
N ARG A 203 21.03 -27.75 -13.30
CA ARG A 203 20.77 -27.00 -12.07
C ARG A 203 19.33 -26.47 -12.02
N ALA A 204 18.78 -25.99 -13.12
CA ALA A 204 17.37 -25.57 -13.20
C ALA A 204 16.44 -26.74 -12.85
N PHE A 205 16.68 -27.91 -13.44
CA PHE A 205 15.90 -29.12 -13.18
C PHE A 205 16.07 -29.66 -11.77
N PHE A 206 17.24 -29.52 -11.16
CA PHE A 206 17.45 -29.86 -9.74
C PHE A 206 16.59 -28.95 -8.84
N LEU A 207 16.64 -27.63 -9.05
CA LEU A 207 15.85 -26.66 -8.29
C LEU A 207 14.34 -26.79 -8.51
N LEU A 208 13.90 -27.30 -9.67
CA LEU A 208 12.49 -27.60 -9.93
C LEU A 208 11.96 -28.76 -9.06
N THR A 209 12.82 -29.71 -8.70
CA THR A 209 12.44 -30.90 -7.93
C THR A 209 12.69 -30.78 -6.44
N ASP A 210 13.57 -29.87 -6.00
CA ASP A 210 13.91 -29.65 -4.59
C ASP A 210 13.50 -28.23 -4.15
N ASP A 211 12.33 -28.15 -3.53
CA ASP A 211 11.74 -26.91 -3.03
C ASP A 211 12.60 -26.25 -1.93
N THR A 212 13.31 -27.05 -1.12
CA THR A 212 14.16 -26.53 -0.04
C THR A 212 15.41 -25.89 -0.62
N ALA A 213 16.07 -26.57 -1.57
CA ALA A 213 17.23 -26.01 -2.28
C ALA A 213 16.87 -24.74 -3.06
N LEU A 214 15.67 -24.68 -3.66
CA LEU A 214 15.15 -23.49 -4.31
C LEU A 214 15.00 -22.31 -3.34
N VAL A 215 14.29 -22.50 -2.23
CA VAL A 215 14.09 -21.44 -1.23
C VAL A 215 15.43 -20.97 -0.65
N GLN A 216 16.36 -21.87 -0.36
CA GLN A 216 17.71 -21.51 0.10
C GLN A 216 18.49 -20.69 -0.94
N SER A 217 18.42 -21.08 -2.23
CA SER A 217 19.05 -20.36 -3.32
C SER A 217 18.48 -18.94 -3.49
N LEU A 218 17.15 -18.81 -3.42
CA LEU A 218 16.44 -17.52 -3.49
C LEU A 218 16.78 -16.62 -2.31
N ASN A 219 16.78 -17.16 -1.09
CA ASN A 219 17.18 -16.42 0.12
C ASN A 219 18.63 -15.95 0.04
N LYS A 220 19.56 -16.81 -0.40
CA LYS A 220 20.97 -16.45 -0.61
C LYS A 220 21.15 -15.33 -1.63
N LYS A 221 20.28 -15.28 -2.65
CA LYS A 221 20.24 -14.21 -3.66
C LYS A 221 19.41 -13.00 -3.25
N GLU A 222 18.82 -13.01 -2.05
CA GLU A 222 17.93 -11.97 -1.54
C GLU A 222 16.77 -11.68 -2.51
N VAL A 223 16.12 -12.73 -3.02
CA VAL A 223 14.90 -12.62 -3.84
C VAL A 223 13.65 -12.66 -2.94
N PRO A 224 12.66 -11.77 -3.12
CA PRO A 224 11.42 -11.82 -2.35
C PRO A 224 10.65 -13.11 -2.66
N LEU A 225 10.01 -13.69 -1.65
CA LEU A 225 9.25 -14.94 -1.77
C LEU A 225 7.74 -14.67 -1.67
N PRO A 226 6.91 -15.47 -2.37
CA PRO A 226 5.46 -15.51 -2.12
C PRO A 226 5.13 -16.44 -0.95
N PHE A 227 3.94 -16.30 -0.38
CA PHE A 227 3.52 -17.08 0.79
C PHE A 227 3.50 -18.60 0.52
N GLU A 228 3.11 -19.02 -0.69
CA GLU A 228 3.01 -20.45 -0.98
C GLU A 228 4.36 -21.17 -0.88
N SER A 229 5.46 -20.46 -1.20
CA SER A 229 6.82 -21.02 -1.16
C SER A 229 7.35 -21.23 0.28
N LEU A 230 6.81 -20.52 1.26
CA LEU A 230 7.24 -20.59 2.66
C LEU A 230 6.24 -21.32 3.57
N PHE A 231 5.01 -21.52 3.12
CA PHE A 231 3.97 -22.19 3.92
C PHE A 231 4.38 -23.60 4.36
N TYR A 232 5.09 -24.36 3.51
CA TYR A 232 5.61 -25.68 3.90
C TYR A 232 6.53 -25.63 5.13
N GLN A 233 7.46 -24.69 5.17
CA GLN A 233 8.40 -24.54 6.29
C GLN A 233 7.68 -24.12 7.58
N GLU A 234 6.64 -23.30 7.45
CA GLU A 234 5.79 -22.92 8.58
C GLU A 234 5.03 -24.13 9.15
N LEU A 235 4.48 -25.00 8.29
CA LEU A 235 3.80 -26.23 8.71
C LEU A 235 4.76 -27.22 9.39
N LEU A 236 6.01 -27.31 8.92
CA LEU A 236 7.04 -28.12 9.59
C LEU A 236 7.34 -27.59 11.00
N GLU A 237 7.51 -26.28 11.14
CA GLU A 237 7.72 -25.63 12.44
C GLU A 237 6.53 -25.86 13.39
N VAL A 238 5.30 -25.73 12.89
CA VAL A 238 4.08 -26.03 13.66
C VAL A 238 4.03 -27.50 14.08
N SER A 239 4.32 -28.43 13.17
CA SER A 239 4.32 -29.87 13.46
C SER A 239 5.36 -30.24 14.53
N GLN A 240 6.57 -29.68 14.44
CA GLN A 240 7.64 -29.88 15.43
C GLN A 240 7.25 -29.30 16.79
N SER A 241 6.73 -28.07 16.82
CA SER A 241 6.27 -27.40 18.03
C SER A 241 5.14 -28.19 18.71
N ARG A 242 4.20 -28.72 17.91
CA ARG A 242 3.10 -29.56 18.38
C ARG A 242 3.61 -30.85 19.04
N GLY A 243 4.56 -31.54 18.42
CA GLY A 243 5.21 -32.73 19.01
C GLY A 243 5.82 -32.43 20.39
N ARG A 244 6.58 -31.32 20.50
CA ARG A 244 7.18 -30.90 21.77
C ARG A 244 6.16 -30.49 22.83
N ARG A 245 5.03 -29.87 22.42
CA ARG A 245 3.91 -29.59 23.35
C ARG A 245 3.31 -30.86 23.93
N PHE A 246 3.20 -31.94 23.14
CA PHE A 246 2.71 -33.21 23.66
C PHE A 246 3.63 -33.78 24.72
N ASP A 247 4.94 -33.79 24.46
CA ASP A 247 5.93 -34.26 25.42
C ASP A 247 5.89 -33.45 26.74
N ASP A 248 5.60 -32.15 26.67
CA ASP A 248 5.49 -31.24 27.83
C ASP A 248 4.16 -31.40 28.61
N MET A 249 3.14 -32.08 28.05
CA MET A 249 1.76 -32.11 28.57
C MET A 249 1.22 -33.49 29.05
N GLU A 250 1.89 -34.63 28.80
CA GLU A 250 1.42 -35.99 29.16
C GLU A 250 2.28 -36.69 30.23
N PRO A 251 1.71 -37.56 31.12
CA PRO A 251 0.80 -38.68 30.77
C PRO A 251 -0.63 -38.67 31.39
N ALA A 252 -1.29 -37.51 31.56
CA ALA A 252 -2.61 -37.41 32.22
C ALA A 252 -3.82 -37.08 31.31
N ALA A 253 -3.66 -37.06 29.99
CA ALA A 253 -4.66 -36.68 29.00
C ALA A 253 -4.85 -37.79 27.93
N SER A 254 -5.94 -38.54 28.06
CA SER A 254 -6.44 -39.56 27.12
C SER A 254 -6.90 -39.00 25.77
N PHE A 255 -6.10 -38.16 25.11
CA PHE A 255 -6.43 -37.53 23.85
C PHE A 255 -5.38 -37.92 22.81
N HIS A 256 -5.72 -38.92 22.00
CA HIS A 256 -4.99 -39.27 20.80
C HIS A 256 -5.08 -38.10 19.81
N PHE A 257 -4.01 -37.31 19.75
CA PHE A 257 -3.65 -36.74 18.47
C PHE A 257 -3.11 -37.90 17.63
N PRO A 258 -3.40 -37.97 16.32
CA PRO A 258 -2.61 -38.84 15.49
C PRO A 258 -1.14 -38.43 15.73
N PRO A 259 -0.25 -39.38 16.13
CA PRO A 259 1.18 -39.12 16.06
C PRO A 259 1.50 -38.62 14.64
N PRO A 260 2.67 -37.99 14.40
CA PRO A 260 3.11 -37.69 13.04
C PRO A 260 3.38 -39.01 12.26
N GLU A 261 2.37 -39.86 12.09
CA GLU A 261 2.34 -40.97 11.18
C GLU A 261 2.27 -40.39 9.77
N SER A 262 3.47 -40.36 9.16
CA SER A 262 3.75 -40.09 7.76
C SER A 262 2.81 -39.07 7.12
N ILE A 263 3.16 -37.79 7.22
CA ILE A 263 2.68 -36.78 6.26
C ILE A 263 2.99 -37.34 4.86
N ASN A 264 1.99 -37.98 4.25
CA ASN A 264 2.14 -38.71 2.99
C ASN A 264 2.03 -37.78 1.78
N SER A 265 1.66 -36.52 2.01
CA SER A 265 1.54 -35.49 0.99
C SER A 265 2.68 -34.49 1.07
N LYS A 266 3.16 -34.03 -0.09
CA LYS A 266 4.09 -32.90 -0.20
C LYS A 266 3.40 -31.57 -0.50
N ASP A 267 2.08 -31.56 -0.74
CA ASP A 267 1.32 -30.31 -0.97
C ASP A 267 1.03 -29.62 0.38
N PRO A 268 1.52 -28.38 0.61
CA PRO A 268 1.25 -27.62 1.83
C PRO A 268 -0.24 -27.49 2.19
N VAL A 269 -1.12 -27.38 1.20
CA VAL A 269 -2.57 -27.27 1.44
C VAL A 269 -3.14 -28.57 1.97
N ARG A 270 -2.74 -29.72 1.40
CA ARG A 270 -3.15 -31.04 1.90
C ARG A 270 -2.55 -31.34 3.27
N ILE A 271 -1.29 -30.92 3.51
CA ILE A 271 -0.66 -31.04 4.83
C ILE A 271 -1.44 -30.25 5.88
N ALA A 272 -1.82 -29.01 5.56
CA ALA A 272 -2.65 -28.18 6.44
C ALA A 272 -3.99 -28.85 6.77
N GLU A 273 -4.63 -29.50 5.79
CA GLU A 273 -5.85 -30.29 6.01
C GLU A 273 -5.62 -31.51 6.91
N GLN A 274 -4.57 -32.30 6.64
CA GLN A 274 -4.20 -33.49 7.43
C GLN A 274 -3.83 -33.15 8.88
N LEU A 275 -3.19 -32.00 9.10
CA LEU A 275 -2.83 -31.52 10.43
C LEU A 275 -4.03 -31.00 11.22
N HIS A 276 -5.20 -30.82 10.61
CA HIS A 276 -6.40 -30.24 11.22
C HIS A 276 -6.08 -28.98 12.05
N LEU A 277 -5.38 -28.03 11.42
CA LEU A 277 -4.81 -26.85 12.08
C LEU A 277 -5.85 -26.08 12.91
N ALA A 278 -5.50 -25.75 14.15
CA ALA A 278 -6.31 -24.94 15.04
C ALA A 278 -5.68 -23.56 15.28
N GLY A 279 -6.45 -22.49 15.06
CA GLY A 279 -6.02 -21.11 15.25
C GLY A 279 -6.76 -20.43 16.39
N LEU A 280 -6.02 -19.67 17.20
CA LEU A 280 -6.55 -18.72 18.17
C LEU A 280 -6.38 -17.31 17.62
N ALA A 281 -7.46 -16.55 17.53
CA ALA A 281 -7.45 -15.17 17.06
C ALA A 281 -7.89 -14.20 18.16
N PHE A 282 -7.12 -13.13 18.35
CA PHE A 282 -7.47 -12.02 19.25
C PHE A 282 -7.58 -10.72 18.47
N SER A 283 -8.79 -10.13 18.52
CA SER A 283 -9.12 -8.91 17.79
C SER A 283 -8.43 -7.67 18.35
N GLY A 284 -8.47 -6.58 17.59
CA GLY A 284 -8.06 -5.28 18.05
C GLY A 284 -9.04 -4.63 19.03
N GLY A 285 -8.69 -3.43 19.51
CA GLY A 285 -9.47 -2.70 20.52
C GLY A 285 -8.66 -2.20 21.71
N GLY A 286 -7.34 -2.05 21.57
CA GLY A 286 -6.46 -1.52 22.60
C GLY A 286 -6.43 -2.36 23.88
N ILE A 287 -6.24 -1.69 25.02
CA ILE A 287 -6.17 -2.36 26.33
C ILE A 287 -7.43 -3.15 26.68
N ARG A 288 -8.61 -2.73 26.22
CA ARG A 288 -9.87 -3.46 26.39
C ARG A 288 -9.76 -4.88 25.84
N SER A 289 -9.30 -5.01 24.60
CA SER A 289 -9.13 -6.31 23.96
C SER A 289 -8.05 -7.15 24.64
N ALA A 290 -6.92 -6.53 25.01
CA ALA A 290 -5.87 -7.23 25.74
C ALA A 290 -6.38 -7.84 27.05
N THR A 291 -7.20 -7.09 27.78
CA THR A 291 -7.71 -7.47 29.11
C THR A 291 -8.83 -8.51 29.01
N PHE A 292 -9.76 -8.36 28.08
CA PHE A 292 -10.80 -9.37 27.83
C PHE A 292 -10.18 -10.70 27.38
N ASN A 293 -9.25 -10.67 26.43
CA ASN A 293 -8.60 -11.88 25.91
C ASN A 293 -7.66 -12.53 26.93
N LEU A 294 -7.11 -11.79 27.91
CA LEU A 294 -6.46 -12.38 29.09
C LEU A 294 -7.45 -13.29 29.85
N GLY A 295 -8.67 -12.83 30.08
CA GLY A 295 -9.73 -13.64 30.69
C GLY A 295 -10.06 -14.90 29.89
N VAL A 296 -10.17 -14.76 28.57
CA VAL A 296 -10.36 -15.89 27.65
C VAL A 296 -9.21 -16.90 27.76
N LEU A 297 -7.95 -16.43 27.77
CA LEU A 297 -6.78 -17.31 27.98
C LEU A 297 -6.84 -18.07 29.30
N GLN A 298 -7.20 -17.39 30.40
CA GLN A 298 -7.35 -18.04 31.71
C GLN A 298 -8.43 -19.12 31.68
N LYS A 299 -9.55 -18.88 30.99
CA LYS A 299 -10.61 -19.88 30.89
C LYS A 299 -10.23 -21.06 30.00
N LEU A 300 -9.51 -20.81 28.90
CA LEU A 300 -8.97 -21.88 28.05
C LEU A 300 -7.89 -22.71 28.79
N ALA A 301 -7.12 -22.08 29.69
CA ALA A 301 -6.16 -22.77 30.55
C ALA A 301 -6.87 -23.69 31.54
N GLU A 302 -7.89 -23.19 32.25
CA GLU A 302 -8.71 -23.99 33.18
C GLU A 302 -9.40 -25.18 32.48
N LEU A 303 -9.83 -24.99 31.22
CA LEU A 303 -10.43 -26.07 30.44
C LEU A 303 -9.40 -27.06 29.87
N GLY A 304 -8.10 -26.79 30.00
CA GLY A 304 -7.02 -27.67 29.50
C GLY A 304 -6.90 -27.72 27.97
N VAL A 305 -7.36 -26.68 27.26
CA VAL A 305 -7.46 -26.71 25.78
C VAL A 305 -6.41 -25.85 25.07
N LEU A 306 -5.65 -25.02 25.78
CA LEU A 306 -4.66 -24.11 25.18
C LEU A 306 -3.59 -24.83 24.34
N ALA A 307 -3.18 -26.03 24.73
CA ALA A 307 -2.19 -26.83 24.00
C ALA A 307 -2.66 -27.29 22.61
N ARG A 308 -3.98 -27.23 22.33
CA ARG A 308 -4.57 -27.63 21.04
C ARG A 308 -4.36 -26.60 19.93
N PHE A 309 -4.03 -25.36 20.26
CA PHE A 309 -3.88 -24.30 19.26
C PHE A 309 -2.49 -24.32 18.64
N ASP A 310 -2.43 -24.30 17.31
CA ASP A 310 -1.21 -24.26 16.53
C ASP A 310 -0.77 -22.86 16.17
N TYR A 311 -1.73 -21.96 15.95
CA TYR A 311 -1.48 -20.57 15.59
C TYR A 311 -2.09 -19.62 16.62
N LEU A 312 -1.39 -18.51 16.84
CA LEU A 312 -1.90 -17.36 17.58
C LEU A 312 -1.85 -16.13 16.68
N SER A 313 -3.00 -15.76 16.11
CA SER A 313 -3.16 -14.61 15.23
C SER A 313 -3.68 -13.41 16.01
N THR A 314 -2.99 -12.29 15.89
CA THR A 314 -3.22 -11.14 16.78
C THR A 314 -3.23 -9.83 16.03
N VAL A 315 -4.07 -8.90 16.50
CA VAL A 315 -4.19 -7.55 15.96
C VAL A 315 -4.26 -6.56 17.11
N SER A 316 -3.52 -5.45 17.03
CA SER A 316 -3.63 -4.32 17.95
C SER A 316 -3.57 -4.74 19.43
N GLY A 317 -4.63 -4.48 20.21
CA GLY A 317 -4.79 -4.93 21.60
C GLY A 317 -4.61 -6.44 21.80
N GLY A 318 -5.12 -7.27 20.88
CA GLY A 318 -4.85 -8.70 20.85
C GLY A 318 -3.36 -9.02 20.69
N GLY A 319 -2.62 -8.15 20.00
CA GLY A 319 -1.16 -8.20 19.91
C GLY A 319 -0.45 -7.96 21.24
N TYR A 320 -1.01 -7.13 22.13
CA TYR A 320 -0.41 -6.88 23.44
C TYR A 320 -0.43 -8.13 24.29
N ILE A 321 -1.59 -8.77 24.38
CA ILE A 321 -1.76 -9.98 25.19
C ILE A 321 -1.16 -11.21 24.52
N GLY A 322 -1.23 -11.31 23.19
CA GLY A 322 -0.65 -12.45 22.47
C GLY A 322 0.87 -12.47 22.52
N THR A 323 1.52 -11.31 22.33
CA THR A 323 2.99 -11.23 22.49
C THR A 323 3.44 -11.38 23.94
N TRP A 324 2.65 -10.92 24.92
CA TRP A 324 2.84 -11.25 26.34
C TRP A 324 2.81 -12.76 26.57
N PHE A 325 1.79 -13.45 26.07
CA PHE A 325 1.64 -14.90 26.22
C PHE A 325 2.79 -15.67 25.58
N SER A 326 3.14 -15.38 24.32
CA SER A 326 4.28 -16.00 23.64
C SER A 326 5.60 -15.71 24.36
N SER A 327 5.80 -14.50 24.88
CA SER A 327 7.00 -14.14 25.65
C SER A 327 7.08 -14.89 26.98
N TRP A 328 5.93 -15.10 27.64
CA TRP A 328 5.89 -15.84 28.90
C TRP A 328 6.22 -17.32 28.69
N ILE A 329 5.69 -17.94 27.62
CA ILE A 329 6.04 -19.31 27.24
C ILE A 329 7.53 -19.42 26.95
N LYS A 330 8.05 -18.51 26.11
CA LYS A 330 9.48 -18.49 25.74
C LYS A 330 10.40 -18.39 26.97
N ARG A 331 10.07 -17.51 27.92
CA ARG A 331 10.89 -17.30 29.13
C ARG A 331 10.71 -18.39 30.19
N SER A 332 9.56 -19.05 30.21
CA SER A 332 9.30 -20.19 31.10
C SER A 332 9.90 -21.49 30.56
N GLY A 333 10.09 -21.58 29.24
CA GLY A 333 10.63 -22.75 28.53
C GLY A 333 9.64 -23.92 28.42
N SER A 334 8.40 -23.74 28.86
CA SER A 334 7.37 -24.79 28.93
C SER A 334 5.99 -24.13 28.87
N LEU A 335 5.09 -24.73 28.08
CA LEU A 335 3.72 -24.28 27.96
C LEU A 335 2.89 -24.77 29.16
N SER A 336 3.13 -26.00 29.63
CA SER A 336 2.40 -26.59 30.77
C SER A 336 2.49 -25.71 32.02
N LYS A 337 3.70 -25.21 32.34
CA LYS A 337 3.92 -24.27 33.45
C LYS A 337 3.13 -22.97 33.31
N VAL A 338 2.99 -22.45 32.10
CA VAL A 338 2.22 -21.21 31.86
C VAL A 338 0.73 -21.49 31.96
N VAL A 339 0.25 -22.64 31.49
CA VAL A 339 -1.15 -23.07 31.61
C VAL A 339 -1.54 -23.23 33.08
N GLU A 340 -0.72 -23.92 33.88
CA GLU A 340 -0.93 -24.09 35.34
C GLU A 340 -1.02 -22.75 36.09
N ARG A 341 -0.22 -21.76 35.68
CA ARG A 341 -0.20 -20.42 36.27
C ARG A 341 -1.32 -19.50 35.78
N LEU A 342 -1.88 -19.77 34.61
CA LEU A 342 -3.05 -19.08 34.08
C LEU A 342 -4.35 -19.63 34.69
N ASP A 343 -4.36 -20.92 35.03
CA ASP A 343 -5.49 -21.58 35.67
C ASP A 343 -5.69 -21.04 37.09
N THR A 344 -6.85 -20.42 37.30
CA THR A 344 -7.26 -19.83 38.57
C THR A 344 -7.53 -20.87 39.65
N LYS A 345 -7.76 -22.14 39.27
CA LYS A 345 -7.96 -23.25 40.21
C LYS A 345 -6.64 -23.83 40.70
N SER A 346 -5.70 -24.03 39.77
CA SER A 346 -4.36 -24.54 40.09
C SER A 346 -3.50 -23.50 40.82
N SER A 347 -3.61 -22.23 40.44
CA SER A 347 -2.87 -21.11 41.04
C SER A 347 -3.81 -20.05 41.66
N PRO A 348 -4.46 -20.34 42.81
CA PRO A 348 -5.48 -19.46 43.37
C PRO A 348 -4.92 -18.24 44.10
N ASP A 349 -3.66 -18.26 44.54
CA ASP A 349 -3.05 -17.15 45.28
C ASP A 349 -2.61 -16.01 44.34
N PRO A 350 -3.27 -14.83 44.35
CA PRO A 350 -2.90 -13.71 43.49
C PRO A 350 -1.61 -13.00 43.92
N LEU A 351 -1.07 -13.31 45.11
CA LEU A 351 0.17 -12.74 45.64
C LEU A 351 1.40 -13.61 45.35
N ALA A 352 1.19 -14.86 44.93
CA ALA A 352 2.27 -15.76 44.57
C ALA A 352 3.11 -15.17 43.42
N ASP A 353 4.44 -15.32 43.53
CA ASP A 353 5.37 -14.82 42.51
C ASP A 353 5.16 -15.50 41.14
N GLU A 354 4.53 -16.68 41.12
CA GLU A 354 4.21 -17.43 39.91
C GLU A 354 3.14 -16.76 39.04
N VAL A 355 2.17 -16.09 39.67
CA VAL A 355 1.05 -15.39 39.02
C VAL A 355 1.38 -13.90 38.84
N ARG A 356 2.59 -13.47 39.24
CA ARG A 356 3.09 -12.10 39.12
C ARG A 356 2.92 -11.47 37.74
N PRO A 357 3.08 -12.18 36.59
CA PRO A 357 2.85 -11.57 35.29
C PRO A 357 1.45 -11.01 35.11
N ILE A 358 0.42 -11.63 35.70
CA ILE A 358 -0.97 -11.16 35.67
C ILE A 358 -1.13 -9.94 36.59
N LYS A 359 -0.59 -10.00 37.81
CA LYS A 359 -0.59 -8.87 38.76
C LYS A 359 0.13 -7.65 38.18
N TRP A 360 1.22 -7.86 37.43
CA TRP A 360 1.95 -6.81 36.76
C TRP A 360 1.09 -6.11 35.70
N LEU A 361 0.34 -6.86 34.88
CA LEU A 361 -0.58 -6.26 33.91
C LEU A 361 -1.64 -5.40 34.60
N ARG A 362 -2.15 -5.82 35.76
CA ARG A 362 -3.07 -5.01 36.58
C ARG A 362 -2.42 -3.72 37.07
N MET A 363 -1.18 -3.79 37.57
CA MET A 363 -0.43 -2.60 38.02
C MET A 363 -0.13 -1.60 36.88
N PHE A 364 -0.02 -2.10 35.65
CA PHE A 364 0.19 -1.31 34.45
C PHE A 364 -1.07 -1.21 33.58
N SER A 365 -2.27 -1.32 34.18
CA SER A 365 -3.55 -1.09 33.48
C SER A 365 -3.59 0.31 32.86
N ASN A 366 -2.87 1.27 33.45
CA ASN A 366 -2.56 2.55 32.84
C ASN A 366 -1.11 2.56 32.31
N PHE A 367 -0.85 1.86 31.21
CA PHE A 367 0.51 1.63 30.72
C PHE A 367 1.21 2.91 30.21
N LEU A 368 0.44 3.88 29.68
CA LEU A 368 0.96 5.15 29.17
C LEU A 368 1.49 6.04 30.30
N SER A 369 0.77 6.10 31.42
CA SER A 369 1.16 6.87 32.61
C SER A 369 0.66 6.19 33.89
N PRO A 370 1.38 5.19 34.43
CA PRO A 370 0.95 4.42 35.60
C PRO A 370 0.59 5.27 36.81
N ASN A 371 1.32 6.38 37.01
CA ASN A 371 0.97 7.41 37.98
C ASN A 371 0.24 8.55 37.25
N ALA A 372 -1.07 8.48 37.09
CA ALA A 372 -1.86 9.45 36.30
C ALA A 372 -2.16 10.77 37.04
N SER A 373 -1.16 11.38 37.67
CA SER A 373 -1.28 12.73 38.23
C SER A 373 -0.67 13.77 37.29
N ILE A 374 -1.28 14.95 37.18
CA ILE A 374 -0.72 16.10 36.44
C ILE A 374 0.67 16.48 36.99
N MET A 375 0.96 16.17 38.26
CA MET A 375 2.27 16.40 38.88
C MET A 375 3.22 15.19 38.78
N SER A 376 2.79 14.09 38.14
CA SER A 376 3.65 12.92 37.97
C SER A 376 4.74 13.15 36.93
N THR A 377 5.91 12.56 37.17
CA THR A 377 7.03 12.57 36.23
C THR A 377 6.66 11.89 34.90
N ASP A 378 5.83 10.85 34.92
CA ASP A 378 5.41 10.12 33.72
C ASP A 378 4.50 10.96 32.80
N ALA A 379 3.52 11.69 33.35
CA ALA A 379 2.64 12.57 32.58
C ALA A 379 3.42 13.73 31.94
N TRP A 380 4.32 14.37 32.69
CA TRP A 380 5.22 15.40 32.16
C TRP A 380 6.17 14.84 31.11
N THR A 381 6.72 13.64 31.31
CA THR A 381 7.59 12.99 30.31
C THR A 381 6.83 12.76 29.00
N MET A 382 5.58 12.29 29.06
CA MET A 382 4.74 12.12 27.88
C MET A 382 4.50 13.44 27.16
N GLY A 383 4.02 14.46 27.88
CA GLY A 383 3.72 15.79 27.33
C GLY A 383 4.94 16.48 26.73
N ILE A 384 6.07 16.47 27.43
CA ILE A 384 7.33 17.09 26.99
C ILE A 384 7.92 16.32 25.81
N THR A 385 7.87 14.98 25.81
CA THR A 385 8.38 14.18 24.68
C THR A 385 7.57 14.45 23.42
N TRP A 386 6.23 14.50 23.53
CA TRP A 386 5.37 14.89 22.42
C TRP A 386 5.68 16.31 21.95
N LEU A 387 5.70 17.29 22.85
CA LEU A 387 5.98 18.69 22.52
C LEU A 387 7.33 18.85 21.82
N ARG A 388 8.40 18.26 22.39
CA ARG A 388 9.75 18.26 21.80
C ARG A 388 9.73 17.71 20.38
N ASN A 389 9.16 16.52 20.17
CA ASN A 389 9.16 15.87 18.86
C ASN A 389 8.30 16.64 17.85
N THR A 390 7.16 17.19 18.28
CA THR A 390 6.29 18.04 17.46
C THR A 390 7.01 19.32 17.02
N LEU A 391 7.70 20.02 17.94
CA LEU A 391 8.48 21.22 17.63
C LEU A 391 9.62 20.92 16.65
N ILE A 392 10.31 19.78 16.79
CA ILE A 392 11.36 19.36 15.85
C ILE A 392 10.77 19.17 14.44
N ASN A 393 9.67 18.42 14.31
CA ASN A 393 9.04 18.19 13.00
C ASN A 393 8.49 19.49 12.39
N GLN A 394 7.86 20.35 13.18
CA GLN A 394 7.35 21.65 12.72
C GLN A 394 8.49 22.60 12.33
N THR A 395 9.64 22.55 13.01
CA THR A 395 10.83 23.31 12.61
C THR A 395 11.33 22.88 11.24
N VAL A 396 11.38 21.57 10.97
CA VAL A 396 11.76 21.06 9.64
C VAL A 396 10.77 21.53 8.57
N LEU A 397 9.45 21.42 8.82
CA LEU A 397 8.42 21.91 7.90
C LEU A 397 8.53 23.43 7.66
N LEU A 398 8.82 24.19 8.72
CA LEU A 398 8.96 25.64 8.65
C LEU A 398 10.19 26.02 7.83
N LEU A 399 11.31 25.33 8.00
CA LEU A 399 12.52 25.58 7.21
C LEU A 399 12.33 25.30 5.72
N ILE A 400 11.57 24.26 5.36
CA ILE A 400 11.19 24.03 3.96
C ILE A 400 10.36 25.20 3.43
N LEU A 401 9.36 25.64 4.21
CA LEU A 401 8.52 26.77 3.83
C LEU A 401 9.36 28.04 3.65
N LEU A 402 10.23 28.36 4.61
CA LEU A 402 11.12 29.51 4.56
C LEU A 402 12.08 29.43 3.37
N THR A 403 12.62 28.25 3.05
CA THR A 403 13.46 28.04 1.87
C THR A 403 12.68 28.32 0.59
N ALA A 404 11.44 27.81 0.49
CA ALA A 404 10.58 28.05 -0.68
C ALA A 404 10.19 29.53 -0.81
N LEU A 405 9.76 30.19 0.27
CA LEU A 405 9.43 31.61 0.27
C LEU A 405 10.67 32.46 -0.08
N SER A 406 11.85 32.12 0.45
CA SER A 406 13.12 32.79 0.15
C SER A 406 13.49 32.66 -1.33
N ALA A 407 13.36 31.45 -1.90
CA ALA A 407 13.62 31.18 -3.30
C ALA A 407 12.73 32.02 -4.22
N ILE A 408 11.45 32.22 -3.87
CA ILE A 408 10.55 33.13 -4.58
C ILE A 408 11.01 34.59 -4.48
N GLY A 409 11.52 35.01 -3.32
CA GLY A 409 12.14 36.33 -3.16
C GLY A 409 13.39 36.51 -4.02
N ALA A 410 14.22 35.48 -4.15
CA ALA A 410 15.39 35.48 -5.04
C ALA A 410 14.97 35.52 -6.52
N LEU A 411 13.94 34.74 -6.90
CA LEU A 411 13.35 34.76 -8.24
C LEU A 411 12.80 36.15 -8.58
N PHE A 412 12.08 36.79 -7.66
CA PHE A 412 11.59 38.16 -7.84
C PHE A 412 12.74 39.17 -7.95
N SER A 413 13.80 39.04 -7.14
CA SER A 413 14.96 39.94 -7.21
C SER A 413 15.69 39.81 -8.55
N GLY A 414 15.82 38.60 -9.08
CA GLY A 414 16.34 38.36 -10.42
C GLY A 414 15.43 38.92 -11.52
N TRP A 415 14.12 38.73 -11.39
CA TRP A 415 13.11 39.31 -12.27
C TRP A 415 13.22 40.83 -12.33
N ASP A 416 13.29 41.49 -11.17
CA ASP A 416 13.38 42.95 -11.02
C ASP A 416 14.70 43.51 -11.55
N TYR A 417 15.81 42.80 -11.37
CA TYR A 417 17.09 43.19 -11.94
C TYR A 417 17.09 43.12 -13.47
N ILE A 418 16.56 42.04 -14.03
CA ILE A 418 16.47 41.86 -15.50
C ILE A 418 15.43 42.82 -16.09
N SER A 419 14.33 43.10 -15.40
CA SER A 419 13.32 44.03 -15.91
C SER A 419 13.84 45.48 -16.00
N ASN A 420 14.80 45.84 -15.14
CA ASN A 420 15.48 47.13 -15.20
C ASN A 420 16.59 47.21 -16.26
N LEU A 421 17.05 46.07 -16.80
CA LEU A 421 17.94 46.04 -17.96
C LEU A 421 17.13 46.36 -19.22
N SER A 422 17.20 47.59 -19.72
CA SER A 422 16.45 48.01 -20.90
C SER A 422 16.86 47.21 -22.15
N VAL A 423 16.07 46.21 -22.54
CA VAL A 423 16.30 45.42 -23.75
C VAL A 423 15.50 46.01 -24.92
N LYS A 424 16.18 46.67 -25.86
CA LYS A 424 15.57 47.01 -27.16
C LYS A 424 15.29 45.73 -27.94
N MET A 425 14.00 45.42 -28.14
CA MET A 425 13.57 44.32 -29.00
C MET A 425 13.40 44.77 -30.43
N THR A 426 14.06 44.07 -31.34
CA THR A 426 13.87 44.18 -32.79
C THR A 426 13.00 43.03 -33.28
N THR A 427 12.39 43.17 -34.46
CA THR A 427 11.60 42.12 -35.11
C THR A 427 12.35 40.78 -35.17
N GLY A 428 13.66 40.80 -35.44
CA GLY A 428 14.51 39.61 -35.44
C GLY A 428 14.64 38.93 -34.07
N LYS A 429 14.68 39.70 -32.97
CA LYS A 429 14.69 39.14 -31.61
C LYS A 429 13.33 38.54 -31.24
N VAL A 430 12.23 39.18 -31.63
CA VAL A 430 10.88 38.62 -31.41
C VAL A 430 10.74 37.27 -32.12
N LEU A 431 11.20 37.18 -33.38
CA LEU A 431 11.25 35.92 -34.13
C LEU A 431 12.11 34.85 -33.41
N ALA A 432 13.34 35.20 -33.04
CA ALA A 432 14.26 34.27 -32.39
C ALA A 432 13.70 33.75 -31.05
N TRP A 433 13.19 34.63 -30.19
CA TRP A 433 12.61 34.24 -28.91
C TRP A 433 11.28 33.48 -29.05
N SER A 434 10.45 33.80 -30.05
CA SER A 434 9.25 33.01 -30.35
C SER A 434 9.60 31.58 -30.74
N ALA A 435 10.66 31.39 -31.54
CA ALA A 435 11.16 30.06 -31.88
C ALA A 435 11.66 29.31 -30.64
N VAL A 436 12.48 29.97 -29.82
CA VAL A 436 13.05 29.39 -28.59
C VAL A 436 11.95 28.99 -27.61
N ILE A 437 10.90 29.78 -27.43
CA ILE A 437 9.83 29.50 -26.47
C ILE A 437 8.87 28.43 -26.98
N LEU A 438 8.39 28.56 -28.22
CA LEU A 438 7.26 27.77 -28.71
C LEU A 438 7.69 26.39 -29.22
N LEU A 439 8.83 26.26 -29.92
CA LEU A 439 9.24 24.97 -30.51
C LEU A 439 9.55 23.89 -29.46
N PRO A 440 10.35 24.15 -28.40
CA PRO A 440 10.58 23.15 -27.35
C PRO A 440 9.30 22.78 -26.61
N GLY A 441 8.44 23.77 -26.31
CA GLY A 441 7.14 23.53 -25.68
C GLY A 441 6.23 22.64 -26.53
N SER A 442 6.13 22.93 -27.83
CA SER A 442 5.39 22.12 -28.81
C SER A 442 5.99 20.72 -28.98
N PHE A 443 7.32 20.57 -28.91
CA PHE A 443 7.99 19.28 -28.96
C PHE A 443 7.68 18.45 -27.70
N LEU A 444 7.75 19.06 -26.52
CA LEU A 444 7.40 18.42 -25.24
C LEU A 444 5.92 18.01 -25.22
N ALA A 445 5.02 18.88 -25.68
CA ALA A 445 3.60 18.58 -25.79
C ALA A 445 3.32 17.45 -26.78
N GLY A 446 3.86 17.53 -28.01
CA GLY A 446 3.70 16.48 -29.02
C GLY A 446 4.30 15.14 -28.60
N SER A 447 5.46 15.15 -27.93
CA SER A 447 6.12 13.94 -27.40
C SER A 447 5.37 13.34 -26.22
N GLY A 448 4.92 14.18 -25.28
CA GLY A 448 4.12 13.76 -24.12
C GLY A 448 2.77 13.19 -24.54
N MET A 449 2.18 13.74 -25.58
CA MET A 449 0.93 13.25 -26.16
C MET A 449 1.12 11.92 -26.91
N ARG A 450 2.21 11.77 -27.67
CA ARG A 450 2.56 10.51 -28.35
C ARG A 450 2.81 9.35 -27.37
N SER A 451 3.23 9.67 -26.15
CA SER A 451 3.40 8.72 -25.05
C SER A 451 2.08 8.06 -24.59
N TYR A 452 0.92 8.62 -24.94
CA TYR A 452 -0.40 8.19 -24.45
C TYR A 452 -1.05 7.08 -25.31
N ASN A 453 -0.35 6.52 -26.32
CA ASN A 453 -0.91 5.47 -27.18
C ASN A 453 -0.99 4.10 -26.47
N ASN A 454 -2.19 3.54 -26.36
CA ASN A 454 -2.47 2.25 -25.69
C ASN A 454 -2.02 1.00 -26.50
N ASN A 455 -1.75 1.13 -27.80
CA ASN A 455 -1.68 -0.04 -28.69
C ASN A 455 -0.31 -0.74 -28.81
N HIS A 456 0.79 -0.19 -28.25
CA HIS A 456 2.10 -0.86 -28.35
C HIS A 456 2.91 -0.82 -27.03
N PRO A 457 3.36 -1.97 -26.50
CA PRO A 457 4.31 -2.00 -25.40
C PRO A 457 5.69 -1.52 -25.91
N PRO A 458 6.35 -0.53 -25.29
CA PRO A 458 7.61 -0.02 -25.80
C PRO A 458 8.78 -0.94 -25.42
N GLN A 459 9.43 -1.51 -26.43
CA GLN A 459 10.52 -2.48 -26.33
C GLN A 459 11.94 -1.86 -26.26
N ARG A 460 12.10 -0.54 -26.09
CA ARG A 460 13.43 0.11 -26.12
C ARG A 460 13.80 0.78 -24.79
N ARG A 461 15.07 0.57 -24.38
CA ARG A 461 15.71 1.03 -23.12
C ARG A 461 15.79 2.55 -22.92
N PHE A 462 15.47 3.35 -23.94
CA PHE A 462 15.38 4.81 -23.85
C PHE A 462 14.16 5.24 -24.65
N VAL A 463 12.99 5.25 -24.01
CA VAL A 463 11.78 5.84 -24.57
C VAL A 463 11.36 6.93 -23.60
N LEU A 464 11.60 8.18 -24.02
CA LEU A 464 11.13 9.40 -23.37
C LEU A 464 9.60 9.38 -23.09
N GLY A 465 8.86 8.47 -23.72
CA GLY A 465 7.40 8.36 -23.71
C GLY A 465 6.80 7.27 -22.81
N ARG A 466 7.14 7.25 -21.52
CA ARG A 466 6.24 6.72 -20.44
C ARG A 466 6.08 7.71 -19.29
N SER A 467 6.59 8.92 -19.49
CA SER A 467 6.83 9.93 -18.48
C SER A 467 5.64 10.79 -18.08
N ALA A 468 4.97 10.59 -16.94
CA ALA A 468 4.38 11.74 -16.24
C ALA A 468 5.42 12.89 -16.15
N TRP A 469 6.72 12.56 -16.11
CA TRP A 469 7.85 13.48 -16.24
C TRP A 469 7.75 14.49 -17.40
N LEU A 470 7.29 14.10 -18.61
CA LEU A 470 7.21 15.02 -19.76
C LEU A 470 6.14 16.09 -19.56
N ALA A 471 5.02 15.73 -18.93
CA ALA A 471 3.98 16.68 -18.55
C ALA A 471 4.51 17.69 -17.52
N HIS A 472 5.28 17.23 -16.53
CA HIS A 472 5.89 18.12 -15.54
C HIS A 472 6.95 19.02 -16.17
N LEU A 473 7.79 18.51 -17.08
CA LEU A 473 8.71 19.34 -17.85
C LEU A 473 8.01 20.40 -18.68
N LEU A 474 6.89 20.05 -19.32
CA LEU A 474 6.12 21.00 -20.11
C LEU A 474 5.60 22.14 -19.22
N ILE A 475 5.15 21.86 -18.00
CA ILE A 475 4.76 22.89 -17.03
C ILE A 475 5.96 23.76 -16.66
N VAL A 476 7.10 23.16 -16.32
CA VAL A 476 8.33 23.91 -15.98
C VAL A 476 8.74 24.82 -17.14
N TRP A 477 8.71 24.32 -18.37
CA TRP A 477 9.03 25.09 -19.57
C TRP A 477 8.03 26.21 -19.83
N ALA A 478 6.73 25.92 -19.74
CA ALA A 478 5.67 26.89 -19.92
C ALA A 478 5.75 28.01 -18.86
N THR A 479 6.06 27.68 -17.61
CA THR A 479 6.30 28.64 -16.53
C THR A 479 7.54 29.49 -16.81
N ALA A 480 8.65 28.90 -17.25
CA ALA A 480 9.86 29.65 -17.60
C ALA A 480 9.59 30.61 -18.78
N ALA A 481 8.86 30.15 -19.79
CA ALA A 481 8.43 30.97 -20.92
C ALA A 481 7.53 32.13 -20.47
N ALA A 482 6.52 31.84 -19.64
CA ALA A 482 5.63 32.85 -19.09
C ALA A 482 6.41 33.87 -18.24
N PHE A 483 7.37 33.43 -17.42
CA PHE A 483 8.24 34.30 -16.64
C PHE A 483 9.12 35.21 -17.51
N LEU A 484 9.68 34.71 -18.61
CA LEU A 484 10.46 35.54 -19.55
C LEU A 484 9.56 36.55 -20.28
N LEU A 485 8.35 36.13 -20.67
CA LEU A 485 7.39 37.01 -21.33
C LEU A 485 6.87 38.10 -20.37
N THR A 486 6.68 37.82 -19.08
CA THR A 486 6.32 38.86 -18.10
C THR A 486 7.44 39.88 -17.91
N ILE A 487 8.71 39.45 -17.82
CA ILE A 487 9.87 40.36 -17.82
C ILE A 487 9.76 41.27 -19.03
N TRP A 488 9.65 40.69 -20.22
CA TRP A 488 9.62 41.47 -21.45
C TRP A 488 8.45 42.46 -21.51
N PHE A 489 7.22 42.01 -21.25
CA PHE A 489 6.04 42.86 -21.22
C PHE A 489 6.11 43.98 -20.18
N SER A 490 6.84 43.78 -19.07
CA SER A 490 7.09 44.82 -18.07
C SER A 490 8.18 45.83 -18.48
N THR A 491 9.21 45.39 -19.21
CA THR A 491 10.35 46.25 -19.62
C THR A 491 10.02 47.19 -20.78
N VAL A 492 9.15 46.76 -21.69
CA VAL A 492 8.80 47.54 -22.87
C VAL A 492 7.70 48.53 -22.50
N THR A 493 8.10 49.59 -21.81
CA THR A 493 7.28 50.77 -21.54
C THR A 493 7.65 51.86 -22.55
N LEU A 494 7.02 51.80 -23.72
CA LEU A 494 7.03 52.90 -24.69
C LEU A 494 5.71 53.66 -24.55
N ALA A 495 5.78 54.97 -24.39
CA ALA A 495 4.67 55.85 -24.00
C ALA A 495 3.47 55.92 -24.97
N SER A 496 3.37 55.07 -26.00
CA SER A 496 2.36 55.23 -27.07
C SER A 496 2.09 53.98 -27.94
N HIS A 497 1.85 52.81 -27.34
CA HIS A 497 1.38 51.63 -28.11
C HIS A 497 -0.09 51.30 -27.85
N THR A 498 -0.95 51.62 -28.82
CA THR A 498 -2.31 51.09 -28.90
C THR A 498 -2.26 49.56 -29.01
N TYR A 499 -3.35 48.88 -28.62
CA TYR A 499 -3.47 47.41 -28.73
C TYR A 499 -3.07 46.87 -30.13
N ILE A 500 -3.35 47.64 -31.18
CA ILE A 500 -2.99 47.30 -32.58
C ILE A 500 -1.48 47.25 -32.79
N MET A 501 -0.71 48.17 -32.19
CA MET A 501 0.75 48.18 -32.32
C MET A 501 1.37 46.96 -31.62
N LYS A 502 0.79 46.52 -30.50
CA LYS A 502 1.22 45.30 -29.81
C LYS A 502 1.00 44.05 -30.64
N LEU A 503 -0.15 43.97 -31.33
CA LEU A 503 -0.41 42.90 -32.30
C LEU A 503 0.63 42.90 -33.42
N GLN A 504 0.98 44.06 -33.96
CA GLN A 504 2.00 44.18 -35.02
C GLN A 504 3.39 43.75 -34.53
N MET A 505 3.76 44.11 -33.30
CA MET A 505 5.06 43.71 -32.73
C MET A 505 5.14 42.21 -32.44
N LEU A 506 4.05 41.59 -32.02
CA LEU A 506 3.97 40.15 -31.76
C LEU A 506 3.70 39.31 -33.03
N ALA A 507 3.20 39.92 -34.11
CA ALA A 507 2.82 39.25 -35.35
C ALA A 507 3.90 38.31 -35.94
N PRO A 508 5.21 38.65 -35.89
CA PRO A 508 6.25 37.73 -36.35
C PRO A 508 6.26 36.39 -35.58
N GLY A 509 5.83 36.38 -34.32
CA GLY A 509 5.73 35.18 -33.48
C GLY A 509 4.62 34.22 -33.91
N VAL A 510 3.62 34.68 -34.67
CA VAL A 510 2.52 33.85 -35.19
C VAL A 510 3.05 32.70 -36.05
N ILE A 511 4.13 32.93 -36.79
CA ILE A 511 4.76 31.92 -37.63
C ILE A 511 5.17 30.71 -36.78
N PHE A 512 5.85 30.96 -35.65
CA PHE A 512 6.30 29.89 -34.75
C PHE A 512 5.16 29.29 -33.93
N ALA A 513 4.11 30.07 -33.60
CA ALA A 513 2.90 29.54 -32.99
C ALA A 513 2.18 28.55 -33.93
N PHE A 514 2.05 28.92 -35.22
CA PHE A 514 1.49 28.07 -36.26
C PHE A 514 2.34 26.82 -36.45
N LEU A 515 3.66 26.96 -36.64
CA LEU A 515 4.59 25.83 -36.77
C LEU A 515 4.53 24.91 -35.54
N GLY A 516 4.45 25.48 -34.34
CA GLY A 516 4.30 24.74 -33.09
C GLY A 516 3.01 23.93 -33.04
N MET A 517 1.88 24.53 -33.42
CA MET A 517 0.59 23.83 -33.51
C MET A 517 0.61 22.71 -34.55
N ILE A 518 1.24 22.92 -35.71
CA ILE A 518 1.43 21.89 -36.72
C ILE A 518 2.33 20.76 -36.20
N MET A 519 3.41 21.09 -35.51
CA MET A 519 4.30 20.10 -34.90
C MET A 519 3.58 19.26 -33.84
N ILE A 520 2.74 19.86 -32.99
CA ILE A 520 1.91 19.13 -32.04
C ILE A 520 0.97 18.15 -32.76
N ALA A 521 0.29 18.59 -33.83
CA ALA A 521 -0.60 17.71 -34.61
C ALA A 521 0.15 16.55 -35.30
N ALA A 522 1.32 16.84 -35.88
CA ALA A 522 2.16 15.86 -36.55
C ALA A 522 2.69 14.82 -35.56
N MET A 523 3.29 15.27 -34.45
CA MET A 523 3.87 14.40 -33.42
C MET A 523 2.81 13.66 -32.60
N GLY A 524 1.70 14.33 -32.29
CA GLY A 524 0.52 13.78 -31.62
C GLY A 524 -0.32 12.83 -32.50
N ARG A 525 0.04 12.69 -33.79
CA ARG A 525 -0.57 11.81 -34.79
C ARG A 525 -2.06 12.05 -35.03
N TYR A 526 -2.48 13.30 -35.12
CA TYR A 526 -3.89 13.61 -35.39
C TYR A 526 -4.36 13.03 -36.73
N HIS A 527 -3.44 12.91 -37.70
CA HIS A 527 -3.68 12.37 -39.04
C HIS A 527 -4.00 10.86 -39.09
N ARG A 528 -3.69 10.07 -38.04
CA ARG A 528 -3.89 8.59 -38.05
C ARG A 528 -5.16 8.12 -37.36
N PHE A 529 -5.95 9.03 -36.80
CA PHE A 529 -7.12 8.68 -35.98
C PHE A 529 -8.18 7.86 -36.73
N GLU A 530 -8.36 8.09 -38.03
CA GLU A 530 -9.41 7.41 -38.80
C GLU A 530 -8.91 6.22 -39.64
N GLU A 531 -7.59 6.10 -39.87
CA GLU A 531 -6.97 4.88 -40.45
C GLU A 531 -7.33 3.64 -39.62
N GLU A 532 -7.44 3.80 -38.29
CA GLU A 532 -7.79 2.72 -37.38
C GLU A 532 -9.30 2.45 -37.27
N LYS A 533 -10.19 3.36 -37.73
CA LYS A 533 -11.64 3.31 -37.43
C LYS A 533 -12.56 3.12 -38.64
N PHE A 534 -12.19 3.59 -39.84
CA PHE A 534 -13.09 3.57 -41.01
C PHE A 534 -12.44 3.25 -42.38
N GLY A 535 -11.15 2.87 -42.41
CA GLY A 535 -10.42 2.53 -43.65
C GLY A 535 -10.04 3.75 -44.51
N GLU A 536 -9.17 3.55 -45.49
CA GLU A 536 -8.57 4.64 -46.29
C GLU A 536 -9.57 5.34 -47.23
N LYS A 537 -10.17 6.46 -46.80
CA LYS A 537 -10.93 7.36 -47.67
C LYS A 537 -10.15 8.65 -47.98
N PRO A 538 -9.77 8.93 -49.25
CA PRO A 538 -8.92 10.08 -49.59
C PRO A 538 -9.58 11.44 -49.33
N LEU A 539 -10.90 11.55 -49.50
CA LEU A 539 -11.66 12.79 -49.28
C LEU A 539 -11.64 13.24 -47.80
N TYR A 540 -11.62 12.29 -46.86
CA TYR A 540 -11.53 12.60 -45.44
C TYR A 540 -10.14 13.11 -45.06
N ARG A 541 -9.04 12.51 -45.58
CA ARG A 541 -7.67 12.97 -45.32
C ARG A 541 -7.48 14.43 -45.72
N VAL A 542 -8.08 14.85 -46.84
CA VAL A 542 -8.05 16.26 -47.28
C VAL A 542 -8.84 17.16 -46.32
N ARG A 543 -10.04 16.75 -45.88
CA ARG A 543 -10.84 17.50 -44.89
C ARG A 543 -10.17 17.59 -43.52
N LEU A 544 -9.50 16.54 -43.08
CA LEU A 544 -8.76 16.51 -41.82
C LEU A 544 -7.51 17.38 -41.91
N ALA A 545 -6.75 17.30 -43.00
CA ALA A 545 -5.58 18.14 -43.22
C ALA A 545 -5.96 19.63 -43.31
N SER A 546 -7.04 19.97 -44.02
CA SER A 546 -7.55 21.34 -44.09
C SER A 546 -8.08 21.82 -42.74
N ALA A 547 -8.77 20.97 -41.97
CA ALA A 547 -9.17 21.28 -40.60
C ALA A 547 -7.96 21.53 -39.69
N ILE A 548 -6.92 20.68 -39.74
CA ILE A 548 -5.69 20.87 -38.95
C ILE A 548 -5.02 22.20 -39.30
N LEU A 549 -4.90 22.53 -40.59
CA LEU A 549 -4.30 23.79 -41.04
C LEU A 549 -5.13 25.01 -40.62
N LEU A 550 -6.43 25.03 -40.95
CA LEU A 550 -7.33 26.15 -40.67
C LEU A 550 -7.44 26.43 -39.16
N THR A 551 -7.65 25.38 -38.36
CA THR A 551 -7.74 25.53 -36.90
C THR A 551 -6.41 25.96 -36.27
N SER A 552 -5.27 25.54 -36.82
CA SER A 552 -3.95 26.00 -36.34
C SER A 552 -3.71 27.48 -36.63
N VAL A 553 -4.17 27.99 -37.78
CA VAL A 553 -4.11 29.43 -38.09
C VAL A 553 -4.99 30.22 -37.12
N ILE A 554 -6.26 29.83 -36.95
CA ILE A 554 -7.21 30.52 -36.07
C ILE A 554 -6.72 30.50 -34.62
N ALA A 555 -6.26 29.35 -34.13
CA ALA A 555 -5.76 29.23 -32.76
C ALA A 555 -4.49 30.06 -32.53
N SER A 556 -3.60 30.16 -33.51
CA SER A 556 -2.38 30.99 -33.43
C SER A 556 -2.72 32.48 -33.43
N ALA A 557 -3.68 32.90 -34.25
CA ALA A 557 -4.18 34.29 -34.26
C ALA A 557 -4.91 34.64 -32.95
N CYS A 558 -5.71 33.71 -32.41
CA CYS A 558 -6.35 33.87 -31.10
C CYS A 558 -5.31 33.98 -29.97
N GLY A 559 -4.29 33.11 -29.97
CA GLY A 559 -3.19 33.16 -29.00
C GLY A 559 -2.41 34.48 -29.07
N LEU A 560 -2.18 35.01 -30.26
CA LEU A 560 -1.58 36.35 -30.46
C LEU A 560 -2.42 37.45 -29.81
N ALA A 561 -3.73 37.45 -30.07
CA ALA A 561 -4.64 38.44 -29.50
C ALA A 561 -4.66 38.38 -27.97
N LEU A 562 -4.72 37.16 -27.40
CA LEU A 562 -4.69 36.97 -25.95
C LEU A 562 -3.35 37.41 -25.32
N LEU A 563 -2.22 37.17 -25.99
CA LEU A 563 -0.91 37.66 -25.54
C LEU A 563 -0.80 39.19 -25.61
N ALA A 564 -1.35 39.82 -26.66
CA ALA A 564 -1.43 41.28 -26.74
C ALA A 564 -2.31 41.87 -25.63
N ALA A 565 -3.42 41.18 -25.29
CA ALA A 565 -4.29 41.56 -24.18
C ALA A 565 -3.57 41.41 -22.83
N ALA A 566 -2.82 40.32 -22.63
CA ALA A 566 -2.00 40.13 -21.44
C ALA A 566 -0.93 41.23 -21.31
N TRP A 567 -0.27 41.61 -22.41
CA TRP A 567 0.68 42.73 -22.41
C TRP A 567 -0.02 44.06 -22.08
N HIS A 568 -1.20 44.33 -22.65
CA HIS A 568 -1.96 45.54 -22.31
C HIS A 568 -2.36 45.60 -20.83
N LEU A 569 -2.74 44.48 -20.23
CA LEU A 569 -3.02 44.42 -18.80
C LEU A 569 -1.78 44.65 -17.94
N ILE A 570 -0.64 44.03 -18.28
CA ILE A 570 0.63 44.21 -17.54
C ILE A 570 1.11 45.66 -17.63
N GLU A 571 1.02 46.28 -18.81
CA GLU A 571 1.34 47.69 -19.00
C GLU A 571 0.38 48.60 -18.21
N TYR A 572 -0.92 48.33 -18.23
CA TYR A 572 -1.90 49.08 -17.45
C TYR A 572 -1.57 49.04 -15.95
N ILE A 573 -1.18 47.87 -15.41
CA ILE A 573 -0.73 47.74 -14.03
C ILE A 573 0.55 48.58 -13.79
N SER A 574 1.49 48.55 -14.73
CA SER A 574 2.74 49.34 -14.66
C SER A 574 2.51 50.85 -14.70
N LEU A 575 1.48 51.32 -15.41
CA LEU A 575 1.16 52.76 -15.58
C LEU A 575 0.15 53.29 -14.57
N SER A 576 -0.62 52.42 -13.91
CA SER A 576 -1.65 52.81 -12.93
C SER A 576 -1.07 53.56 -11.72
N THR A 577 -1.84 54.50 -11.15
CA THR A 577 -1.45 55.48 -10.11
C THR A 577 -1.15 54.89 -8.72
N PHE A 578 -0.66 53.66 -8.62
CA PHE A 578 -0.12 53.17 -7.36
C PHE A 578 1.19 53.92 -7.06
N LYS A 579 1.23 54.69 -5.96
CA LYS A 579 2.39 55.53 -5.57
C LYS A 579 3.72 54.80 -5.36
N ASN A 580 3.77 53.45 -5.44
CA ASN A 580 4.94 52.63 -5.15
C ASN A 580 5.28 51.69 -6.31
N SER A 581 6.31 52.03 -7.09
CA SER A 581 6.83 51.25 -8.23
C SER A 581 7.19 49.81 -7.84
N TYR A 582 7.68 49.59 -6.61
CA TYR A 582 8.07 48.26 -6.15
C TYR A 582 6.85 47.34 -5.89
N PHE A 583 5.71 47.90 -5.50
CA PHE A 583 4.46 47.14 -5.33
C PHE A 583 3.90 46.68 -6.68
N GLN A 584 4.00 47.52 -7.72
CA GLN A 584 3.57 47.18 -9.08
C GLN A 584 4.38 46.00 -9.63
N SER A 585 5.71 46.03 -9.52
CA SER A 585 6.61 44.93 -9.91
C SER A 585 6.20 43.60 -9.30
N LYS A 586 5.86 43.58 -8.00
CA LYS A 586 5.39 42.37 -7.31
C LYS A 586 4.07 41.86 -7.88
N LEU A 587 3.11 42.75 -8.10
CA LEU A 587 1.79 42.39 -8.64
C LEU A 587 1.90 41.79 -10.06
N ILE A 588 2.77 42.36 -10.89
CA ILE A 588 3.04 41.88 -12.26
C ILE A 588 3.57 40.45 -12.23
N LEU A 589 4.49 40.10 -11.31
CA LEU A 589 5.00 38.73 -11.24
C LEU A 589 3.95 37.73 -10.75
N ILE A 590 3.12 38.11 -9.77
CA ILE A 590 2.09 37.24 -9.18
C ILE A 590 1.04 36.88 -10.23
N ILE A 591 0.55 37.86 -10.98
CA ILE A 591 -0.60 37.72 -11.88
C ILE A 591 -0.17 37.47 -13.33
N GLY A 592 0.92 38.09 -13.79
CA GLY A 592 1.35 38.03 -15.19
C GLY A 592 1.70 36.62 -15.66
N VAL A 593 2.36 35.81 -14.83
CA VAL A 593 2.72 34.43 -15.19
C VAL A 593 1.47 33.56 -15.41
N PRO A 594 0.51 33.49 -14.47
CA PRO A 594 -0.78 32.82 -14.71
C PRO A 594 -1.54 33.33 -15.94
N PHE A 595 -1.59 34.64 -16.18
CA PHE A 595 -2.30 35.20 -17.34
C PHE A 595 -1.72 34.73 -18.68
N ILE A 596 -0.39 34.65 -18.78
CA ILE A 596 0.27 34.17 -20.00
C ILE A 596 0.04 32.66 -20.20
N LEU A 597 0.08 31.88 -19.11
CA LEU A 597 -0.25 30.45 -19.16
C LEU A 597 -1.70 30.24 -19.61
N GLU A 598 -2.64 31.07 -19.14
CA GLU A 598 -4.04 30.99 -19.52
C GLU A 598 -4.28 31.41 -20.98
N ALA A 599 -3.57 32.42 -21.48
CA ALA A 599 -3.60 32.78 -22.90
C ALA A 599 -3.17 31.61 -23.81
N ILE A 600 -2.15 30.85 -23.40
CA ILE A 600 -1.70 29.65 -24.11
C ILE A 600 -2.75 28.52 -23.98
N SER A 601 -3.32 28.33 -22.80
CA SER A 601 -4.36 27.33 -22.51
C SER A 601 -5.60 27.54 -23.40
N ILE A 602 -6.13 28.76 -23.46
CA ILE A 602 -7.29 29.11 -24.28
C ILE A 602 -7.02 28.89 -25.77
N SER A 603 -5.82 29.22 -26.27
CA SER A 603 -5.45 28.94 -27.67
C SER A 603 -5.55 27.45 -28.03
N VAL A 604 -5.17 26.56 -27.11
CA VAL A 604 -5.32 25.11 -27.28
C VAL A 604 -6.79 24.70 -27.22
N VAL A 605 -7.57 25.23 -26.28
CA VAL A 605 -9.02 24.94 -26.16
C VAL A 605 -9.79 25.39 -27.40
N VAL A 606 -9.48 26.57 -27.95
CA VAL A 606 -10.07 27.07 -29.20
C VAL A 606 -9.79 26.10 -30.35
N ARG A 607 -8.55 25.62 -30.47
CA ARG A 607 -8.20 24.62 -31.48
C ARG A 607 -9.01 23.33 -31.30
N MET A 608 -9.12 22.84 -30.07
CA MET A 608 -9.88 21.62 -29.75
C MET A 608 -11.36 21.78 -30.10
N ALA A 609 -11.96 22.92 -29.76
CA ALA A 609 -13.36 23.23 -30.05
C ALA A 609 -13.62 23.29 -31.57
N LEU A 610 -12.74 23.96 -32.33
CA LEU A 610 -12.89 24.09 -33.79
C LEU A 610 -12.66 22.77 -34.54
N MET A 611 -11.83 21.87 -34.02
CA MET A 611 -11.64 20.55 -34.63
C MET A 611 -12.84 19.63 -34.43
N GLY A 612 -13.68 19.85 -33.41
CA GLY A 612 -14.93 19.11 -33.19
C GLY A 612 -14.75 17.59 -33.26
N ASN A 613 -15.50 16.94 -34.15
CA ASN A 613 -15.47 15.49 -34.37
C ASN A 613 -14.17 14.98 -35.00
N PHE A 614 -13.35 15.85 -35.58
CA PHE A 614 -12.03 15.49 -36.11
C PHE A 614 -10.95 15.41 -35.02
N PHE A 615 -11.25 15.83 -33.79
CA PHE A 615 -10.29 15.77 -32.68
C PHE A 615 -10.33 14.42 -31.99
N PRO A 616 -9.21 13.68 -31.89
CA PRO A 616 -9.20 12.35 -31.27
C PRO A 616 -9.54 12.42 -29.76
N ASP A 617 -10.41 11.52 -29.28
CA ASP A 617 -10.87 11.51 -27.89
C ASP A 617 -9.72 11.28 -26.89
N GLU A 618 -8.77 10.39 -27.20
CA GLU A 618 -7.58 10.17 -26.36
C GLU A 618 -6.73 11.44 -26.19
N ARG A 619 -6.66 12.26 -27.23
CA ARG A 619 -5.90 13.51 -27.24
C ARG A 619 -6.66 14.60 -26.50
N ARG A 620 -8.00 14.55 -26.54
CA ARG A 620 -8.87 15.44 -25.76
C ARG A 620 -8.68 15.20 -24.27
N GLU A 621 -8.65 13.94 -23.85
CA GLU A 621 -8.38 13.54 -22.46
C GLU A 621 -6.99 14.00 -22.00
N TRP A 622 -5.95 13.83 -22.84
CA TRP A 622 -4.59 14.29 -22.51
C TRP A 622 -4.53 15.81 -22.26
N TRP A 623 -5.13 16.61 -23.13
CA TRP A 623 -5.22 18.06 -22.93
C TRP A 623 -6.08 18.45 -21.73
N GLY A 624 -7.17 17.73 -21.45
CA GLY A 624 -7.98 17.94 -20.25
C GLY A 624 -7.15 17.76 -18.97
N ARG A 625 -6.35 16.69 -18.88
CA ARG A 625 -5.43 16.46 -17.75
C ARG A 625 -4.33 17.51 -17.66
N MET A 626 -3.73 17.90 -18.79
CA MET A 626 -2.72 18.97 -18.81
C MET A 626 -3.31 20.31 -18.35
N GLY A 627 -4.52 20.65 -18.80
CA GLY A 627 -5.24 21.86 -18.37
C GLY A 627 -5.43 21.88 -16.84
N ALA A 628 -5.87 20.77 -16.25
CA ALA A 628 -6.02 20.64 -14.80
C ALA A 628 -4.69 20.83 -14.05
N LEU A 629 -3.58 20.25 -14.55
CA LEU A 629 -2.26 20.42 -13.94
C LEU A 629 -1.76 21.87 -14.00
N VAL A 630 -1.95 22.55 -15.14
CA VAL A 630 -1.59 23.97 -15.31
C VAL A 630 -2.40 24.86 -14.36
N HIS A 631 -3.72 24.65 -14.25
CA HIS A 631 -4.57 25.42 -13.33
C HIS A 631 -4.20 25.21 -11.87
N ARG A 632 -3.92 23.97 -11.48
CA ARG A 632 -3.40 23.67 -10.14
C ARG A 632 -2.09 24.42 -9.87
N PHE A 633 -1.18 24.45 -10.84
CA PHE A 633 0.06 25.21 -10.74
C PHE A 633 -0.19 26.72 -10.60
N MET A 634 -1.10 27.31 -11.41
CA MET A 634 -1.43 28.73 -11.36
C MET A 634 -1.95 29.15 -9.97
N ILE A 635 -2.84 28.36 -9.37
CA ILE A 635 -3.38 28.63 -8.03
C ILE A 635 -2.25 28.59 -6.99
N ILE A 636 -1.40 27.56 -7.03
CA ILE A 636 -0.26 27.43 -6.10
C ILE A 636 0.73 28.59 -6.30
N TRP A 637 1.04 28.95 -7.55
CA TRP A 637 1.91 30.08 -7.88
C TRP A 637 1.40 31.37 -7.26
N MET A 638 0.12 31.72 -7.49
CA MET A 638 -0.49 32.93 -6.94
C MET A 638 -0.43 32.95 -5.42
N LEU A 639 -0.79 31.84 -4.75
CA LEU A 639 -0.77 31.75 -3.29
C LEU A 639 0.64 31.92 -2.70
N VAL A 640 1.62 31.21 -3.25
CA VAL A 640 2.99 31.22 -2.72
C VAL A 640 3.69 32.55 -3.02
N THR A 641 3.52 33.10 -4.22
CA THR A 641 4.13 34.39 -4.60
C THR A 641 3.47 35.56 -3.88
N PHE A 642 2.15 35.56 -3.71
CA PHE A 642 1.45 36.54 -2.87
C PHE A 642 1.97 36.51 -1.43
N SER A 643 2.08 35.31 -0.85
CA SER A 643 2.55 35.12 0.53
C SER A 643 4.02 35.54 0.72
N SER A 644 4.89 35.28 -0.25
CA SER A 644 6.31 35.65 -0.17
C SER A 644 6.56 37.15 -0.41
N LEU A 645 5.80 37.78 -1.32
CA LEU A 645 6.13 39.10 -1.85
C LEU A 645 5.24 40.22 -1.30
N LEU A 646 3.92 40.06 -1.35
CA LEU A 646 2.96 41.13 -1.01
C LEU A 646 2.54 41.10 0.46
N LEU A 647 2.35 39.90 1.01
CA LEU A 647 1.88 39.73 2.38
C LEU A 647 2.82 40.39 3.43
N PRO A 648 4.16 40.33 3.32
CA PRO A 648 5.04 41.07 4.23
C PRO A 648 4.86 42.59 4.20
N ASP A 649 4.61 43.16 3.01
CA ASP A 649 4.36 44.60 2.88
C ASP A 649 3.04 45.01 3.53
N LEU A 650 2.04 44.11 3.51
CA LEU A 650 0.76 44.32 4.20
C LEU A 650 0.95 44.32 5.71
N PHE A 651 1.78 43.42 6.26
CA PHE A 651 2.10 43.40 7.68
C PHE A 651 2.74 44.71 8.16
N LYS A 652 3.65 45.30 7.38
CA LYS A 652 4.28 46.59 7.72
C LYS A 652 3.30 47.77 7.77
N LYS A 653 2.14 47.65 7.12
CA LYS A 653 1.08 48.67 7.15
C LYS A 653 0.13 48.53 8.36
N ILE A 654 0.22 47.42 9.11
CA ILE A 654 -0.60 47.21 10.30
C ILE A 654 -0.08 48.12 11.43
N PRO A 655 -0.92 48.96 12.07
CA PRO A 655 -0.50 49.81 13.16
C PRO A 655 0.09 49.00 14.33
N TYR A 656 1.11 49.55 15.00
CA TYR A 656 1.80 48.89 16.11
C TYR A 656 0.85 48.40 17.24
N THR A 657 -0.24 49.13 17.49
CA THR A 657 -1.31 48.76 18.44
C THR A 657 -2.02 47.43 18.12
N TYR A 658 -2.01 46.98 16.87
CA TYR A 658 -2.52 45.66 16.49
C TYR A 658 -1.43 44.59 16.48
N VAL A 659 -0.15 44.97 16.34
CA VAL A 659 1.00 44.06 16.44
C VAL A 659 1.09 43.46 17.84
N GLU A 660 0.82 44.25 18.89
CA GLU A 660 0.74 43.77 20.27
C GLU A 660 -0.36 42.71 20.49
N LYS A 661 -1.39 42.68 19.63
CA LYS A 661 -2.48 41.69 19.68
C LYS A 661 -2.19 40.43 18.86
N LEU A 662 -1.15 40.42 18.03
CA LEU A 662 -0.79 39.25 17.21
C LEU A 662 -0.54 37.99 18.04
N PRO A 663 0.16 38.03 19.20
CA PRO A 663 0.30 36.85 20.05
C PRO A 663 -1.04 36.24 20.47
N ALA A 664 -2.04 37.08 20.78
CA ALA A 664 -3.38 36.61 21.14
C ALA A 664 -4.12 36.00 19.93
N VAL A 665 -3.96 36.57 18.73
CA VAL A 665 -4.52 36.03 17.49
C VAL A 665 -3.89 34.68 17.14
N PHE A 666 -2.56 34.57 17.23
CA PHE A 666 -1.86 33.29 17.02
C PHE A 666 -2.23 32.26 18.10
N GLY A 667 -2.39 32.68 19.36
CA GLY A 667 -2.88 31.82 20.43
C GLY A 667 -4.28 31.30 20.16
N GLY A 668 -5.20 32.15 19.70
CA GLY A 668 -6.55 31.76 19.29
C GLY A 668 -6.55 30.81 18.09
N TRP A 669 -5.75 31.09 17.06
CA TRP A 669 -5.56 30.21 15.90
C TRP A 669 -5.04 28.83 16.34
N MET A 670 -4.00 28.78 17.17
CA MET A 670 -3.47 27.51 17.70
C MET A 670 -4.50 26.75 18.52
N ALA A 671 -5.33 27.43 19.33
CA ALA A 671 -6.40 26.80 20.09
C ALA A 671 -7.46 26.17 19.18
N ILE A 672 -7.86 26.87 18.10
CA ILE A 672 -8.81 26.35 17.09
C ILE A 672 -8.26 25.11 16.41
N ILE A 673 -6.98 25.13 16.02
CA ILE A 673 -6.34 23.96 15.40
C ILE A 673 -6.19 22.81 16.40
N ALA A 674 -5.78 23.08 17.64
CA ALA A 674 -5.70 22.06 18.68
C ALA A 674 -7.07 21.39 18.93
N TYR A 675 -8.15 22.18 18.91
CA TYR A 675 -9.51 21.66 18.97
C TYR A 675 -9.86 20.80 17.75
N ALA A 676 -9.46 21.20 16.54
CA ALA A 676 -9.64 20.37 15.34
C ALA A 676 -8.87 19.04 15.40
N VAL A 677 -7.65 19.04 15.94
CA VAL A 677 -6.85 17.82 16.16
C VAL A 677 -7.55 16.90 17.18
N LYS A 678 -8.07 17.47 18.27
CA LYS A 678 -8.88 16.73 19.25
C LYS A 678 -10.12 16.10 18.60
N LEU A 679 -10.86 16.85 17.79
CA LEU A 679 -12.02 16.33 17.06
C LEU A 679 -11.63 15.25 16.05
N ALA A 680 -10.53 15.42 15.31
CA ALA A 680 -10.03 14.42 14.36
C ALA A 680 -9.58 13.12 15.05
N PHE A 681 -9.22 13.20 16.33
CA PHE A 681 -8.95 12.04 17.18
C PHE A 681 -10.25 11.36 17.63
N GLN A 682 -11.27 12.15 18.01
CA GLN A 682 -12.57 11.66 18.49
C GLN A 682 -13.49 11.13 17.37
N SER A 683 -13.45 11.70 16.17
CA SER A 683 -14.29 11.28 15.04
C SER A 683 -13.94 9.87 14.53
N LYS A 684 -12.86 9.26 15.02
CA LYS A 684 -12.43 7.90 14.70
C LYS A 684 -13.07 6.83 15.56
N THR A 685 -13.60 7.18 16.74
CA THR A 685 -14.24 6.22 17.65
C THR A 685 -15.75 6.13 17.44
N ALA A 686 -16.34 7.10 16.73
CA ALA A 686 -17.74 7.06 16.35
C ALA A 686 -17.90 6.37 14.99
N GLY A 687 -18.06 5.05 14.96
CA GLY A 687 -18.53 4.34 13.76
C GLY A 687 -19.84 4.96 13.25
N ASP A 688 -19.92 5.20 11.94
CA ASP A 688 -20.99 5.89 11.17
C ASP A 688 -22.26 6.18 11.98
N LYS A 689 -22.22 7.20 12.86
CA LYS A 689 -23.41 7.63 13.60
C LYS A 689 -24.38 8.24 12.57
N ALA A 690 -25.68 8.05 12.77
CA ALA A 690 -26.67 8.80 12.00
C ALA A 690 -26.35 10.29 12.21
N VAL A 691 -25.96 10.96 11.14
CA VAL A 691 -25.32 12.27 11.20
C VAL A 691 -26.31 13.29 11.74
N GLY A 692 -26.19 13.64 13.02
CA GLY A 692 -26.79 14.86 13.56
C GLY A 692 -26.08 16.08 12.98
N GLY A 693 -26.77 17.20 12.79
CA GLY A 693 -26.20 18.39 12.15
C GLY A 693 -24.91 18.91 12.82
N VAL A 694 -24.77 18.72 14.14
CA VAL A 694 -23.56 19.09 14.91
C VAL A 694 -22.35 18.23 14.54
N GLN A 695 -22.53 16.91 14.36
CA GLN A 695 -21.44 16.00 13.96
C GLN A 695 -21.01 16.26 12.51
N GLN A 696 -21.97 16.54 11.62
CA GLN A 696 -21.65 16.97 10.26
C GLN A 696 -20.82 18.25 10.25
N ALA A 697 -21.20 19.23 11.07
CA ALA A 697 -20.46 20.47 11.21
C ALA A 697 -19.03 20.24 11.75
N GLN A 698 -18.86 19.32 12.71
CA GLN A 698 -17.54 18.93 13.23
C GLN A 698 -16.68 18.25 12.17
N GLU A 699 -17.23 17.33 11.37
CA GLU A 699 -16.50 16.68 10.27
C GLU A 699 -16.09 17.68 9.19
N ILE A 700 -17.01 18.57 8.80
CA ILE A 700 -16.73 19.65 7.86
C ILE A 700 -15.61 20.53 8.42
N PHE A 701 -15.68 20.90 9.70
CA PHE A 701 -14.65 21.69 10.36
C PHE A 701 -13.27 21.00 10.36
N VAL A 702 -13.19 19.69 10.65
CA VAL A 702 -11.95 18.91 10.57
C VAL A 702 -11.38 18.88 9.15
N ARG A 703 -12.24 18.78 8.12
CA ARG A 703 -11.81 18.86 6.71
C ARG A 703 -11.26 20.24 6.34
N PHE A 704 -11.73 21.32 6.97
CA PHE A 704 -11.25 22.68 6.74
C PHE A 704 -10.01 23.07 7.55
N ALA A 705 -9.79 22.45 8.71
CA ALA A 705 -8.68 22.77 9.62
C ALA A 705 -7.27 22.74 8.99
N PRO A 706 -6.92 21.79 8.09
CA PRO A 706 -5.65 21.84 7.36
C PRO A 706 -5.42 23.15 6.60
N TYR A 707 -6.46 23.69 5.95
CA TYR A 707 -6.35 24.93 5.19
C TYR A 707 -6.17 26.14 6.11
N LEU A 708 -6.88 26.16 7.24
CA LEU A 708 -6.69 27.20 8.27
C LEU A 708 -5.29 27.13 8.88
N PHE A 709 -4.76 25.93 9.11
CA PHE A 709 -3.39 25.74 9.57
C PHE A 709 -2.39 26.23 8.51
N MET A 710 -2.54 25.81 7.24
CA MET A 710 -1.67 26.24 6.15
C MET A 710 -1.67 27.76 5.99
N LEU A 711 -2.83 28.41 6.12
CA LEU A 711 -2.92 29.87 6.10
C LEU A 711 -2.10 30.49 7.23
N GLY A 712 -2.35 30.11 8.49
CA GLY A 712 -1.59 30.63 9.64
C GLY A 712 -0.08 30.35 9.53
N PHE A 713 0.28 29.16 9.07
CA PHE A 713 1.66 28.75 8.85
C PHE A 713 2.35 29.57 7.75
N LEU A 714 1.65 29.86 6.65
CA LEU A 714 2.10 30.78 5.59
C LEU A 714 2.27 32.21 6.11
N LEU A 715 1.35 32.70 6.96
CA LEU A 715 1.47 34.03 7.57
C LEU A 715 2.72 34.13 8.46
N ILE A 716 2.97 33.12 9.30
CA ILE A 716 4.18 33.04 10.14
C ILE A 716 5.44 33.00 9.27
N GLY A 717 5.45 32.15 8.24
CA GLY A 717 6.57 32.05 7.30
C GLY A 717 6.86 33.37 6.58
N ALA A 718 5.82 34.08 6.15
CA ALA A 718 5.93 35.39 5.49
C ALA A 718 6.49 36.48 6.43
N TYR A 719 6.06 36.50 7.69
CA TYR A 719 6.61 37.41 8.70
C TYR A 719 8.08 37.09 9.00
N MET A 720 8.40 35.82 9.24
CA MET A 720 9.76 35.37 9.56
C MET A 720 10.74 35.61 8.41
N ILE A 721 10.35 35.36 7.16
CA ILE A 721 11.25 35.57 6.02
C ILE A 721 11.57 37.06 5.82
N ASP A 722 10.62 37.96 6.08
CA ASP A 722 10.85 39.40 6.03
C ASP A 722 11.77 39.88 7.15
N PHE A 723 11.60 39.34 8.37
CA PHE A 723 12.51 39.57 9.49
C PHE A 723 13.93 39.11 9.15
N LEU A 724 14.09 37.87 8.67
CA LEU A 724 15.39 37.31 8.27
C LEU A 724 16.03 38.11 7.14
N ARG A 725 15.25 38.50 6.13
CA ARG A 725 15.74 39.34 5.02
C ARG A 725 16.23 40.69 5.54
N SER A 726 15.48 41.33 6.43
CA SER A 726 15.86 42.63 7.02
C SER A 726 17.13 42.52 7.86
N ALA A 727 17.30 41.42 8.61
CA ALA A 727 18.50 41.15 9.41
C ALA A 727 19.74 40.91 8.53
N VAL A 728 19.60 40.21 7.42
CA VAL A 728 20.71 39.93 6.48
C VAL A 728 21.02 41.15 5.60
N GLN A 729 20.02 41.97 5.28
CA GLN A 729 20.16 43.13 4.39
C GLN A 729 21.20 44.15 4.89
N GLY A 730 21.42 44.26 6.21
CA GLY A 730 22.45 45.13 6.79
C GLY A 730 23.89 44.78 6.40
N TYR A 731 24.14 43.55 5.95
CA TYR A 731 25.48 43.05 5.58
C TYR A 731 25.79 43.18 4.08
N PHE A 732 24.82 43.58 3.25
CA PHE A 732 24.98 43.73 1.81
C PHE A 732 24.76 45.18 1.37
N PRO A 733 25.54 45.72 0.42
CA PRO A 733 25.24 47.03 -0.18
C PRO A 733 23.84 47.06 -0.77
N GLN A 734 23.13 48.20 -0.69
CA GLN A 734 21.75 48.33 -1.19
C GLN A 734 21.58 47.94 -2.67
N GLN A 735 22.65 48.00 -3.47
CA GLN A 735 22.69 47.59 -4.88
C GLN A 735 22.75 46.06 -5.10
N ASN A 736 23.02 45.26 -4.06
CA ASN A 736 23.26 43.80 -4.16
C ASN A 736 22.12 42.94 -3.55
N ARG A 737 20.85 43.37 -3.71
CA ARG A 737 19.67 42.65 -3.17
C ARG A 737 19.54 41.20 -3.66
N ILE A 738 19.95 40.93 -4.91
CA ILE A 738 19.94 39.58 -5.49
C ILE A 738 20.84 38.65 -4.68
N TRP A 739 22.07 39.08 -4.37
CA TRP A 739 23.02 38.30 -3.59
C TRP A 739 22.54 38.09 -2.16
N CYS A 740 21.88 39.07 -1.55
CA CYS A 740 21.24 38.93 -0.25
C CYS A 740 20.15 37.83 -0.26
N CYS A 741 19.24 37.85 -1.23
CA CYS A 741 18.18 36.84 -1.33
C CYS A 741 18.73 35.45 -1.70
N ALA A 742 19.73 35.38 -2.59
CA ALA A 742 20.34 34.12 -3.01
C ALA A 742 21.15 33.47 -1.88
N THR A 743 21.94 34.23 -1.12
CA THR A 743 22.70 33.73 0.03
C THR A 743 21.78 33.25 1.15
N LEU A 744 20.72 34.00 1.47
CA LEU A 744 19.72 33.56 2.44
C LEU A 744 19.01 32.27 1.99
N THR A 745 18.63 32.18 0.70
CA THR A 745 18.03 30.95 0.14
C THR A 745 18.99 29.77 0.26
N LEU A 746 20.27 29.95 -0.09
CA LEU A 746 21.27 28.90 0.01
C LEU A 746 21.49 28.46 1.46
N ALA A 747 21.61 29.41 2.40
CA ALA A 747 21.77 29.12 3.82
C ALA A 747 20.60 28.33 4.39
N LEU A 748 19.35 28.74 4.09
CA LEU A 748 18.14 28.03 4.50
C LEU A 748 18.04 26.65 3.84
N ALA A 749 18.42 26.52 2.56
CA ALA A 749 18.42 25.24 1.86
C ALA A 749 19.44 24.26 2.46
N VAL A 750 20.65 24.72 2.78
CA VAL A 750 21.68 23.93 3.45
C VAL A 750 21.21 23.51 4.85
N LEU A 751 20.64 24.44 5.63
CA LEU A 751 20.11 24.14 6.96
C LEU A 751 18.96 23.13 6.90
N THR A 752 18.02 23.30 5.95
CA THR A 752 16.92 22.37 5.70
C THR A 752 17.44 20.99 5.35
N PHE A 753 18.44 20.90 4.47
CA PHE A 753 19.05 19.64 4.07
C PHE A 753 19.74 18.93 5.27
N LEU A 754 20.55 19.65 6.03
CA LEU A 754 21.27 19.11 7.19
C LEU A 754 20.31 18.59 8.27
N LEU A 755 19.26 19.37 8.60
CA LEU A 755 18.25 18.95 9.57
C LEU A 755 17.39 17.81 9.03
N SER A 756 16.96 17.84 7.77
CA SER A 756 16.24 16.75 7.11
C SER A 756 17.03 15.43 7.11
N TRP A 757 18.35 15.51 6.98
CA TRP A 757 19.22 14.34 6.99
C TRP A 757 19.36 13.77 8.40
N ARG A 758 19.41 14.64 9.43
CA ARG A 758 19.62 14.22 10.81
C ARG A 758 18.33 13.83 11.56
N VAL A 759 17.19 14.44 11.21
CA VAL A 759 15.88 14.22 11.84
C VAL A 759 15.20 13.02 11.16
N GLY A 760 15.31 11.85 11.79
CA GLY A 760 14.68 10.63 11.32
C GLY A 760 13.15 10.70 11.40
N VAL A 761 12.47 10.28 10.32
CA VAL A 761 10.99 10.29 10.27
C VAL A 761 10.37 9.36 11.32
N ASN A 762 11.01 8.25 11.69
CA ASN A 762 10.49 7.36 12.73
C ASN A 762 10.97 7.76 14.14
N GLU A 763 12.24 8.15 14.28
CA GLU A 763 12.88 8.49 15.57
C GLU A 763 12.15 9.61 16.32
N PHE A 764 11.70 10.64 15.58
CA PHE A 764 10.96 11.77 16.15
C PHE A 764 9.45 11.64 16.00
N SER A 765 8.92 10.41 15.89
CA SER A 765 7.48 10.13 15.99
C SER A 765 7.07 9.82 17.43
N LEU A 766 5.77 9.60 17.68
CA LEU A 766 5.30 9.08 18.97
C LEU A 766 5.44 7.55 19.08
N HIS A 767 5.78 6.86 17.98
CA HIS A 767 5.86 5.40 17.93
C HIS A 767 6.81 4.81 18.97
N ASP A 768 8.04 5.33 19.08
CA ASP A 768 9.03 4.74 19.99
C ASP A 768 8.69 4.97 21.47
N PHE A 769 8.06 6.12 21.79
CA PHE A 769 7.51 6.35 23.14
C PHE A 769 6.43 5.33 23.46
N TYR A 770 5.45 5.17 22.56
CA TYR A 770 4.37 4.22 22.69
C TYR A 770 4.86 2.77 22.82
N ARG A 771 5.78 2.37 21.94
CA ARG A 771 6.46 1.06 21.96
C ARG A 771 7.09 0.80 23.31
N ASN A 772 7.88 1.73 23.84
CA ASN A 772 8.58 1.51 25.10
C ASN A 772 7.62 1.31 26.28
N ARG A 773 6.49 2.04 26.30
CA ARG A 773 5.44 1.86 27.33
C ARG A 773 4.77 0.48 27.22
N LEU A 774 4.44 0.03 26.01
CA LEU A 774 3.91 -1.32 25.79
C LEU A 774 4.91 -2.42 26.18
N VAL A 775 6.18 -2.30 25.79
CA VAL A 775 7.24 -3.24 26.15
C VAL A 775 7.35 -3.39 27.66
N ARG A 776 7.36 -2.27 28.39
CA ARG A 776 7.42 -2.28 29.87
C ARG A 776 6.19 -2.94 30.50
N ALA A 777 5.00 -2.63 30.00
CA ALA A 777 3.75 -3.12 30.57
C ALA A 777 3.54 -4.61 30.28
N TYR A 778 3.71 -5.04 29.04
CA TYR A 778 3.42 -6.40 28.60
C TYR A 778 4.67 -7.28 28.62
N LEU A 779 5.72 -6.94 27.88
CA LEU A 779 6.89 -7.83 27.81
C LEU A 779 7.68 -7.84 29.13
N GLY A 780 7.76 -6.73 29.85
CA GLY A 780 8.39 -6.65 31.17
C GLY A 780 7.69 -7.50 32.24
N ALA A 781 6.38 -7.73 32.10
CA ALA A 781 5.60 -8.57 33.02
C ALA A 781 6.12 -10.01 33.08
N THR A 782 6.70 -10.50 31.98
CA THR A 782 7.12 -11.90 31.84
C THR A 782 8.56 -12.14 32.30
N ARG A 783 9.28 -11.10 32.75
CA ARG A 783 10.61 -11.24 33.37
C ARG A 783 10.50 -11.71 34.82
N ARG A 784 11.42 -12.58 35.24
CA ARG A 784 11.59 -12.91 36.66
C ARG A 784 11.93 -11.65 37.46
N ARG A 785 11.41 -11.58 38.70
CA ARG A 785 11.52 -10.39 39.56
C ARG A 785 12.99 -10.05 39.84
N THR A 786 13.74 -11.05 40.27
CA THR A 786 15.16 -10.94 40.60
C THR A 786 15.98 -10.43 39.42
N ASP A 787 15.77 -11.01 38.25
CA ASP A 787 16.56 -10.71 37.06
C ASP A 787 16.31 -9.27 36.63
N ARG A 788 15.04 -8.87 36.53
CA ARG A 788 14.66 -7.51 36.13
C ARG A 788 15.09 -6.46 37.16
N MET A 789 15.06 -6.76 38.47
CA MET A 789 15.54 -5.82 39.48
C MET A 789 17.05 -5.53 39.34
N ASN A 790 17.81 -6.48 38.81
CA ASN A 790 19.26 -6.31 38.58
C ASN A 790 19.57 -5.60 37.24
N THR A 791 18.72 -5.75 36.22
CA THR A 791 18.97 -5.21 34.87
C THR A 791 18.20 -3.93 34.54
N ALA A 792 17.05 -3.69 35.18
CA ALA A 792 16.23 -2.52 34.91
C ALA A 792 16.87 -1.23 35.45
N ASN A 793 16.77 -0.16 34.67
CA ASN A 793 17.17 1.16 35.11
C ASN A 793 16.20 1.67 36.18
N SER A 794 16.70 2.01 37.37
CA SER A 794 15.88 2.47 38.50
C SER A 794 15.20 3.81 38.27
N PHE A 795 15.77 4.68 37.44
CA PHE A 795 15.23 6.00 37.14
C PHE A 795 14.11 5.94 36.08
N THR A 796 14.34 5.23 34.98
CA THR A 796 13.37 5.16 33.86
C THR A 796 12.39 4.00 33.98
N GLY A 797 12.72 2.98 34.78
CA GLY A 797 11.96 1.73 34.89
C GLY A 797 12.03 0.84 33.64
N PHE A 798 12.85 1.19 32.66
CA PHE A 798 13.06 0.40 31.45
C PHE A 798 14.20 -0.61 31.61
N ASP A 799 14.03 -1.76 30.97
CA ASP A 799 15.04 -2.81 30.88
C ASP A 799 15.22 -3.16 29.40
N LYS A 800 16.48 -3.25 28.95
CA LYS A 800 16.82 -3.65 27.58
C LYS A 800 16.42 -5.10 27.29
N ASP A 801 16.40 -5.95 28.32
CA ASP A 801 16.10 -7.38 28.22
C ASP A 801 14.58 -7.65 28.32
N ASP A 802 13.75 -6.61 28.50
CA ASP A 802 12.30 -6.71 28.41
C ASP A 802 11.85 -7.11 26.99
N ASP A 803 12.62 -6.78 25.94
CA ASP A 803 12.30 -7.06 24.53
C ASP A 803 13.33 -8.01 23.89
N PHE A 804 12.93 -8.80 22.89
CA PHE A 804 13.81 -9.72 22.18
C PHE A 804 13.38 -9.95 20.72
N PRO A 805 14.26 -10.45 19.82
CA PRO A 805 13.94 -10.66 18.41
C PRO A 805 12.83 -11.69 18.19
N LEU A 806 11.91 -11.39 17.26
CA LEU A 806 10.81 -12.29 16.88
C LEU A 806 11.29 -13.65 16.36
N SER A 807 12.48 -13.69 15.76
CA SER A 807 13.13 -14.91 15.25
C SER A 807 13.41 -15.96 16.34
N LEU A 808 13.40 -15.57 17.62
CA LEU A 808 13.60 -16.47 18.75
C LEU A 808 12.36 -17.28 19.16
N LEU A 809 11.20 -17.03 18.55
CA LEU A 809 9.96 -17.77 18.81
C LEU A 809 9.81 -18.96 17.86
N THR A 810 10.84 -19.82 17.83
CA THR A 810 10.87 -21.07 17.07
C THR A 810 11.24 -22.24 17.96
N THR A 811 10.91 -23.46 17.54
CA THR A 811 11.15 -24.72 18.24
C THR A 811 12.65 -24.95 18.44
N LYS A 812 13.46 -24.57 17.45
CA LYS A 812 14.94 -24.58 17.55
C LYS A 812 15.44 -23.77 18.73
N GLU A 813 14.78 -22.65 19.00
CA GLU A 813 15.11 -21.74 20.08
C GLU A 813 14.33 -22.10 21.37
N GLN A 814 13.75 -23.30 21.49
CA GLN A 814 13.00 -23.76 22.68
C GLN A 814 11.70 -22.99 22.94
N TYR A 815 11.02 -22.52 21.89
CA TYR A 815 9.64 -22.03 21.99
C TYR A 815 8.65 -23.11 21.54
N TYR A 816 7.80 -23.57 22.46
CA TYR A 816 6.80 -24.61 22.20
C TYR A 816 5.37 -24.07 22.19
N GLY A 817 5.16 -22.77 22.23
CA GLY A 817 3.81 -22.18 22.16
C GLY A 817 3.20 -22.22 20.75
N PRO A 818 1.93 -21.79 20.60
CA PRO A 818 1.33 -21.57 19.29
C PRO A 818 2.18 -20.61 18.43
N TYR A 819 2.30 -20.88 17.14
CA TYR A 819 3.06 -20.08 16.19
C TYR A 819 2.46 -18.67 16.08
N PRO A 820 3.20 -17.62 16.48
CA PRO A 820 2.66 -16.27 16.56
C PRO A 820 2.61 -15.60 15.18
N ILE A 821 1.45 -15.03 14.87
CA ILE A 821 1.16 -14.22 13.69
C ILE A 821 0.74 -12.84 14.18
N ILE A 822 1.60 -11.85 14.01
CA ILE A 822 1.32 -10.46 14.39
C ILE A 822 0.94 -9.71 13.12
N ASN A 823 -0.35 -9.37 13.01
CA ASN A 823 -0.92 -8.74 11.83
C ASN A 823 -0.79 -7.23 11.90
N THR A 824 -0.41 -6.62 10.78
CA THR A 824 -0.30 -5.17 10.59
C THR A 824 -0.88 -4.79 9.23
N ALA A 825 -1.24 -3.53 9.05
CA ALA A 825 -1.71 -3.04 7.77
C ALA A 825 -0.57 -2.41 6.98
N LEU A 826 -0.30 -2.93 5.79
CA LEU A 826 0.52 -2.27 4.77
C LEU A 826 -0.33 -1.20 4.08
N ASN A 827 -0.01 0.06 4.30
CA ASN A 827 -0.75 1.16 3.68
C ASN A 827 -0.34 1.31 2.20
N ALA A 828 -1.35 1.34 1.33
CA ALA A 828 -1.22 1.47 -0.11
C ALA A 828 -2.32 2.43 -0.62
N THR A 829 -2.19 3.71 -0.27
CA THR A 829 -3.21 4.73 -0.62
C THR A 829 -3.13 5.16 -2.09
N THR A 830 -1.99 4.94 -2.75
CA THR A 830 -1.82 5.17 -4.19
C THR A 830 -1.74 3.86 -4.96
N VAL A 831 -2.83 3.12 -5.04
CA VAL A 831 -2.92 1.95 -5.92
C VAL A 831 -3.58 2.38 -7.22
N SER A 832 -2.91 2.11 -8.34
CA SER A 832 -3.38 2.46 -9.69
C SER A 832 -4.60 1.65 -10.15
N GLU A 833 -4.98 0.62 -9.40
CA GLU A 833 -6.00 -0.36 -9.78
C GLU A 833 -7.32 -0.10 -9.06
N LEU A 834 -8.40 -0.08 -9.85
CA LEU A 834 -9.74 0.33 -9.41
C LEU A 834 -10.36 -0.63 -8.38
N ASP A 835 -9.95 -1.90 -8.38
CA ASP A 835 -10.40 -2.95 -7.45
C ASP A 835 -9.97 -2.70 -5.99
N ARG A 836 -9.05 -1.76 -5.77
CA ARG A 836 -8.37 -1.53 -4.48
C ARG A 836 -8.55 -0.11 -3.93
N GLN A 837 -9.33 0.74 -4.60
CA GLN A 837 -9.57 2.14 -4.17
C GLN A 837 -10.22 2.25 -2.78
N ASP A 838 -11.07 1.29 -2.42
CA ASP A 838 -11.77 1.31 -1.13
C ASP A 838 -10.92 0.72 0.00
N ARG A 839 -10.05 -0.25 -0.30
CA ARG A 839 -9.26 -0.98 0.70
C ARG A 839 -8.09 -0.14 1.22
N LYS A 840 -7.34 0.52 0.32
CA LYS A 840 -6.14 1.35 0.60
C LYS A 840 -5.06 0.71 1.51
N ALA A 841 -5.17 -0.57 1.84
CA ALA A 841 -4.23 -1.34 2.64
C ALA A 841 -4.31 -2.84 2.35
N GLU A 842 -3.27 -3.57 2.75
CA GLU A 842 -3.19 -5.04 2.72
C GLU A 842 -2.62 -5.63 4.00
N SER A 843 -2.78 -6.95 4.18
CA SER A 843 -2.16 -7.70 5.28
C SER A 843 -0.63 -7.71 5.17
N PHE A 844 0.04 -7.23 6.22
CA PHE A 844 1.48 -7.43 6.43
C PHE A 844 1.69 -8.20 7.72
N VAL A 845 2.39 -9.32 7.60
CA VAL A 845 2.59 -10.27 8.69
C VAL A 845 4.01 -10.20 9.21
N PHE A 846 4.12 -10.13 10.54
CA PHE A 846 5.33 -10.46 11.27
C PHE A 846 5.17 -11.84 11.90
N SER A 847 6.01 -12.80 11.50
CA SER A 847 6.07 -14.14 12.08
C SER A 847 7.53 -14.57 12.35
N PRO A 848 7.77 -15.59 13.18
CA PRO A 848 9.12 -16.01 13.55
C PRO A 848 10.03 -16.39 12.38
N LEU A 849 9.49 -17.04 11.33
CA LEU A 849 10.28 -17.47 10.19
C LEU A 849 10.37 -16.40 9.09
N TYR A 850 9.24 -15.78 8.75
CA TYR A 850 9.14 -14.84 7.65
C TYR A 850 8.31 -13.58 7.98
N CYS A 851 8.74 -12.45 7.46
CA CYS A 851 8.01 -11.18 7.52
C CYS A 851 7.71 -10.67 6.11
N GLY A 852 6.53 -10.12 5.88
CA GLY A 852 6.18 -9.58 4.58
C GLY A 852 4.69 -9.56 4.28
N PHE A 853 4.39 -9.44 3.00
CA PHE A 853 3.05 -9.34 2.45
C PHE A 853 2.98 -10.04 1.10
N ASP A 854 1.77 -10.32 0.61
CA ASP A 854 1.57 -10.97 -0.68
C ASP A 854 0.21 -10.63 -1.29
N PHE A 855 0.23 -9.90 -2.40
CA PHE A 855 -0.95 -9.51 -3.18
C PHE A 855 -1.31 -10.53 -4.28
N SER A 856 -0.63 -11.67 -4.36
CA SER A 856 -0.90 -12.70 -5.40
C SER A 856 -2.33 -13.26 -5.39
N PRO A 857 -3.02 -13.46 -4.23
CA PRO A 857 -4.36 -14.05 -4.20
C PRO A 857 -5.44 -13.23 -4.92
N THR A 858 -5.25 -11.92 -5.03
CA THR A 858 -6.28 -10.99 -5.53
C THR A 858 -6.21 -10.74 -7.03
N ARG A 859 -5.34 -11.45 -7.78
CA ARG A 859 -5.19 -11.25 -9.23
C ARG A 859 -5.45 -12.50 -10.06
N SER A 860 -6.24 -12.30 -11.12
CA SER A 860 -6.21 -13.15 -12.31
C SER A 860 -4.86 -12.96 -13.04
N ALA A 861 -4.20 -14.05 -13.42
CA ALA A 861 -2.95 -14.06 -14.18
C ALA A 861 -3.00 -13.28 -15.51
N ALA A 862 -4.19 -12.87 -15.96
CA ALA A 862 -4.44 -12.37 -17.31
C ALA A 862 -4.04 -10.91 -17.58
N TYR A 863 -3.86 -10.02 -16.58
CA TYR A 863 -3.95 -8.57 -16.85
C TYR A 863 -2.69 -7.69 -16.75
N SER A 864 -1.54 -8.17 -16.25
CA SER A 864 -0.37 -7.27 -16.09
C SER A 864 0.76 -7.57 -17.07
N ARG A 865 0.78 -6.86 -18.20
CA ARG A 865 1.88 -6.87 -19.20
C ARG A 865 3.23 -6.36 -18.63
N ASN A 866 3.24 -5.78 -17.43
CA ASN A 866 4.44 -5.24 -16.76
C ASN A 866 4.90 -6.07 -15.54
N GLN A 867 4.25 -7.21 -15.22
CA GLN A 867 4.60 -8.21 -14.18
C GLN A 867 5.68 -7.77 -13.17
N VAL A 868 5.32 -6.88 -12.24
CA VAL A 868 6.10 -6.70 -11.02
C VAL A 868 5.49 -7.64 -10.00
N TYR A 869 6.28 -8.54 -9.40
CA TYR A 869 5.80 -9.38 -8.31
C TYR A 869 5.23 -8.49 -7.21
N GLU A 870 3.95 -8.61 -6.89
CA GLU A 870 3.31 -7.86 -5.81
C GLU A 870 3.39 -8.64 -4.49
N TYR A 871 4.45 -9.41 -4.27
CA TYR A 871 4.70 -10.12 -3.02
C TYR A 871 6.10 -9.83 -2.52
N GLY A 872 6.30 -9.95 -1.21
CA GLY A 872 7.54 -9.56 -0.56
C GLY A 872 7.73 -10.21 0.80
N TYR A 873 7.76 -11.53 0.90
CA TYR A 873 8.23 -12.19 2.11
C TYR A 873 9.76 -12.28 2.16
N ARG A 874 10.30 -12.09 3.36
CA ARG A 874 11.72 -12.13 3.70
C ARG A 874 11.96 -12.94 4.97
N PRO A 875 13.10 -13.66 5.10
CA PRO A 875 13.46 -14.32 6.35
C PRO A 875 13.52 -13.31 7.50
N THR A 876 12.80 -13.59 8.59
CA THR A 876 12.67 -12.69 9.74
C THR A 876 14.02 -12.35 10.34
N LEU A 877 14.93 -13.32 10.44
CA LEU A 877 16.28 -13.16 11.00
C LEU A 877 17.11 -12.04 10.36
N GLN A 878 16.84 -11.70 9.09
CA GLN A 878 17.59 -10.71 8.32
C GLN A 878 16.77 -9.45 7.99
N TYR A 879 15.49 -9.42 8.34
CA TYR A 879 14.60 -8.33 7.98
C TYR A 879 14.74 -7.15 8.96
N SER A 880 14.73 -5.92 8.44
CA SER A 880 14.76 -4.66 9.21
C SER A 880 16.04 -4.36 10.01
N ARG A 881 16.66 -5.35 10.65
CA ARG A 881 17.87 -5.23 11.47
C ARG A 881 18.56 -6.59 11.63
N ASP A 882 19.74 -6.58 12.22
CA ASP A 882 20.45 -7.81 12.61
C ASP A 882 19.61 -8.60 13.64
N ALA A 883 19.47 -9.91 13.41
CA ALA A 883 18.60 -10.84 14.13
C ALA A 883 17.08 -10.67 13.94
N GLY A 884 16.64 -9.65 13.18
CA GLY A 884 15.23 -9.44 12.83
C GLY A 884 14.49 -8.43 13.71
N PRO A 885 13.22 -8.13 13.40
CA PRO A 885 12.41 -7.21 14.19
C PRO A 885 12.22 -7.73 15.63
N LEU A 886 12.36 -6.84 16.61
CA LEU A 886 12.00 -7.09 18.01
C LEU A 886 10.48 -7.21 18.14
N ILE A 887 10.04 -8.11 19.02
CA ILE A 887 8.62 -8.37 19.25
C ILE A 887 7.88 -7.14 19.79
N GLY A 888 8.54 -6.31 20.59
CA GLY A 888 7.99 -5.03 21.05
C GLY A 888 7.71 -4.05 19.92
N THR A 889 8.58 -4.01 18.90
CA THR A 889 8.35 -3.18 17.71
C THR A 889 7.17 -3.70 16.90
N THR A 890 7.06 -5.00 16.68
CA THR A 890 5.95 -5.57 15.90
C THR A 890 4.61 -5.41 16.63
N MET A 891 4.59 -5.59 17.96
CA MET A 891 3.45 -5.31 18.82
C MET A 891 2.99 -3.85 18.70
N ALA A 892 3.93 -2.90 18.79
CA ALA A 892 3.61 -1.48 18.71
C ALA A 892 3.10 -1.05 17.32
N ILE A 893 3.63 -1.62 16.23
CA ILE A 893 3.12 -1.38 14.88
C ILE A 893 1.70 -1.97 14.74
N SER A 894 1.48 -3.19 15.22
CA SER A 894 0.15 -3.83 15.19
C SER A 894 -0.90 -3.04 15.95
N GLY A 895 -0.53 -2.34 17.03
CA GLY A 895 -1.39 -1.43 17.80
C GLY A 895 -1.29 0.04 17.44
N ALA A 896 -0.74 0.39 16.27
CA ALA A 896 -0.55 1.78 15.84
C ALA A 896 -1.85 2.40 15.29
N ALA A 897 -2.91 2.43 16.11
CA ALA A 897 -4.27 2.83 15.72
C ALA A 897 -4.36 4.27 15.20
N VAL A 898 -3.35 5.12 15.48
CA VAL A 898 -3.28 6.49 14.99
C VAL A 898 -2.09 6.69 14.07
N SER A 899 -2.32 6.69 12.76
CA SER A 899 -1.35 6.90 11.69
C SER A 899 -1.88 7.91 10.66
N PRO A 900 -1.04 8.67 9.94
CA PRO A 900 -1.45 9.48 8.79
C PRO A 900 -2.00 8.62 7.64
N ASN A 901 -1.50 7.39 7.51
CA ASN A 901 -1.97 6.38 6.56
C ASN A 901 -2.63 5.23 7.34
N MET A 902 -3.91 4.98 7.09
CA MET A 902 -4.79 4.12 7.91
C MET A 902 -5.67 3.19 7.06
N GLY A 903 -5.14 2.69 5.94
CA GLY A 903 -5.94 1.91 4.99
C GLY A 903 -7.23 2.62 4.59
N TYR A 904 -8.36 1.94 4.71
CA TYR A 904 -9.68 2.46 4.31
C TYR A 904 -10.09 3.74 5.06
N HIS A 905 -9.58 3.98 6.27
CA HIS A 905 -9.80 5.20 7.06
C HIS A 905 -8.94 6.41 6.64
N SER A 906 -8.10 6.26 5.60
CA SER A 906 -7.17 7.32 5.18
C SER A 906 -7.91 8.50 4.56
N SER A 907 -7.78 9.67 5.20
CA SER A 907 -8.24 10.97 4.70
C SER A 907 -7.06 11.94 4.60
N PRO A 908 -6.88 12.69 3.48
CA PRO A 908 -5.77 13.63 3.35
C PRO A 908 -5.77 14.73 4.42
N ALA A 909 -6.95 15.18 4.85
CA ALA A 909 -7.10 16.21 5.88
C ALA A 909 -6.64 15.71 7.25
N THR A 910 -7.06 14.50 7.63
CA THR A 910 -6.65 13.87 8.88
C THR A 910 -5.15 13.54 8.85
N ALA A 911 -4.64 13.04 7.73
CA ALA A 911 -3.22 12.75 7.54
C ALA A 911 -2.35 14.00 7.76
N PHE A 912 -2.76 15.14 7.20
CA PHE A 912 -2.10 16.42 7.39
C PHE A 912 -2.01 16.81 8.87
N LEU A 913 -3.15 16.82 9.58
CA LEU A 913 -3.20 17.22 11.01
C LEU A 913 -2.36 16.29 11.89
N LEU A 914 -2.49 14.98 11.72
CA LEU A 914 -1.73 14.01 12.52
C LEU A 914 -0.22 14.13 12.27
N THR A 915 0.19 14.42 11.03
CA THR A 915 1.61 14.59 10.69
C THR A 915 2.17 15.86 11.29
N VAL A 916 1.48 16.99 11.14
CA VAL A 916 1.91 18.31 11.65
C VAL A 916 2.01 18.35 13.17
N PHE A 917 1.09 17.68 13.87
CA PHE A 917 1.10 17.58 15.33
C PHE A 917 1.80 16.32 15.86
N ASN A 918 2.49 15.60 14.98
CA ASN A 918 3.24 14.38 15.27
C ASN A 918 2.44 13.31 16.05
N VAL A 919 1.13 13.28 15.86
CA VAL A 919 0.24 12.26 16.42
C VAL A 919 0.25 11.07 15.46
N ARG A 920 1.41 10.42 15.34
CA ARG A 920 1.64 9.31 14.42
C ARG A 920 2.39 8.16 15.10
N LEU A 921 1.76 7.00 15.05
CA LEU A 921 2.25 5.72 15.57
C LEU A 921 2.64 4.76 14.43
N GLY A 922 2.22 5.02 13.19
CA GLY A 922 2.64 4.26 12.03
C GLY A 922 4.15 4.38 11.79
N ARG A 923 4.75 3.37 11.15
CA ARG A 923 6.20 3.28 10.96
C ARG A 923 6.56 3.01 9.49
N TRP A 924 7.53 3.76 8.98
CA TRP A 924 8.16 3.48 7.69
C TRP A 924 9.24 2.41 7.84
N ILE A 925 9.14 1.30 7.11
CA ILE A 925 10.11 0.21 7.17
C ILE A 925 10.61 -0.13 5.76
N GLY A 926 11.82 -0.69 5.66
CA GLY A 926 12.40 -1.11 4.38
C GLY A 926 11.45 -2.02 3.61
N ASN A 927 11.15 -1.67 2.36
CA ASN A 927 10.24 -2.45 1.54
C ASN A 927 10.83 -3.84 1.27
N PRO A 928 10.16 -4.93 1.67
CA PRO A 928 10.71 -6.28 1.50
C PRO A 928 10.87 -6.67 0.03
N ARG A 929 10.20 -6.01 -0.92
CA ARG A 929 10.38 -6.25 -2.36
C ARG A 929 11.68 -5.70 -2.91
N LEU A 930 12.25 -4.68 -2.27
CA LEU A 930 13.34 -3.87 -2.81
C LEU A 930 14.63 -4.04 -1.99
N ASP A 931 15.72 -3.44 -2.45
CA ASP A 931 17.07 -3.65 -1.88
C ASP A 931 17.23 -3.11 -0.44
N CYS A 932 16.36 -2.21 0.00
CA CYS A 932 16.39 -1.59 1.33
C CYS A 932 15.63 -2.36 2.41
N TRP A 933 15.18 -3.59 2.13
CA TRP A 933 14.43 -4.46 3.07
C TRP A 933 15.12 -4.72 4.42
N LYS A 934 16.45 -4.67 4.48
CA LYS A 934 17.22 -4.84 5.73
C LYS A 934 17.28 -3.58 6.59
N ARG A 935 16.66 -2.46 6.17
CA ARG A 935 16.70 -1.19 6.90
C ARG A 935 15.43 -1.00 7.74
N SER A 936 15.61 -0.64 9.00
CA SER A 936 14.51 -0.32 9.91
C SER A 936 13.86 1.03 9.61
N ASP A 937 14.65 1.99 9.10
CA ASP A 937 14.23 3.38 8.97
C ASP A 937 14.74 4.05 7.66
N PRO A 938 14.02 5.07 7.14
CA PRO A 938 14.47 5.88 6.01
C PRO A 938 15.73 6.69 6.30
N VAL A 939 16.68 6.71 5.35
CA VAL A 939 17.93 7.50 5.46
C VAL A 939 17.68 9.01 5.36
N ALA A 940 16.69 9.43 4.57
CA ALA A 940 16.28 10.83 4.47
C ALA A 940 14.80 10.93 4.83
N GLY A 941 14.51 11.47 6.02
CA GLY A 941 13.16 11.47 6.59
C GLY A 941 12.19 12.41 5.88
N LEU A 942 12.67 13.50 5.29
CA LEU A 942 11.83 14.57 4.75
C LEU A 942 10.87 14.13 3.63
N GLY A 943 11.37 13.33 2.69
CA GLY A 943 10.52 12.82 1.61
C GLY A 943 9.36 11.97 2.14
N TYR A 944 9.59 11.25 3.24
CA TYR A 944 8.58 10.42 3.89
C TYR A 944 7.65 11.22 4.81
N LEU A 945 8.15 12.28 5.45
CA LEU A 945 7.32 13.23 6.20
C LEU A 945 6.35 13.98 5.27
N ILE A 946 6.80 14.39 4.08
CA ILE A 946 5.93 15.01 3.07
C ILE A 946 4.89 14.00 2.58
N LYS A 947 5.27 12.74 2.38
CA LYS A 947 4.35 11.65 2.01
C LYS A 947 3.28 11.42 3.09
N ASP A 948 3.66 11.41 4.36
CA ASP A 948 2.70 11.35 5.48
C ASP A 948 1.75 12.55 5.47
N LEU A 949 2.27 13.76 5.24
CA LEU A 949 1.48 15.01 5.23
C LEU A 949 0.40 15.03 4.14
N ILE A 950 0.65 14.38 2.99
CA ILE A 950 -0.33 14.27 1.89
C ILE A 950 -1.11 12.94 1.90
N GLY A 951 -0.88 12.06 2.89
CA GLY A 951 -1.52 10.74 2.99
C GLY A 951 -1.16 9.79 1.84
N ASN A 952 0.06 9.87 1.32
CA ASN A 952 0.53 9.08 0.18
C ASN A 952 1.48 7.96 0.61
N SER A 953 1.05 6.71 0.39
CA SER A 953 1.82 5.50 0.61
C SER A 953 1.74 4.58 -0.62
N ASP A 954 2.90 4.10 -1.07
CA ASP A 954 3.05 3.27 -2.27
C ASP A 954 3.98 2.08 -2.00
N ILE A 955 3.48 0.89 -2.35
CA ILE A 955 4.18 -0.40 -2.26
C ILE A 955 5.37 -0.53 -3.22
N ASN A 956 5.52 0.39 -4.18
CA ASN A 956 6.61 0.40 -5.16
C ASN A 956 7.75 1.34 -4.75
N THR A 957 7.69 1.93 -3.56
CA THR A 957 8.75 2.81 -3.04
C THR A 957 9.69 2.07 -2.11
N ASN A 958 10.92 2.58 -1.94
CA ASN A 958 11.97 1.96 -1.11
C ASN A 958 11.54 1.63 0.32
N TYR A 959 10.58 2.37 0.88
CA TYR A 959 10.09 2.14 2.22
C TYR A 959 8.57 2.09 2.17
N VAL A 960 7.98 1.20 2.96
CA VAL A 960 6.54 1.02 3.08
C VAL A 960 6.07 1.49 4.45
N CYS A 961 4.86 2.04 4.53
CA CYS A 961 4.27 2.51 5.78
C CYS A 961 3.37 1.44 6.38
N LEU A 962 3.73 0.95 7.57
CA LEU A 962 2.92 -0.01 8.33
C LEU A 962 2.14 0.71 9.44
N SER A 963 0.91 0.27 9.67
CA SER A 963 0.04 0.77 10.74
C SER A 963 -0.75 -0.38 11.40
N ASP A 964 -1.68 -0.05 12.28
CA ASP A 964 -2.51 -1.02 13.02
C ASP A 964 -3.12 -2.08 12.08
N GLY A 965 -3.06 -3.35 12.50
CA GLY A 965 -3.66 -4.45 11.74
C GLY A 965 -5.16 -4.29 11.51
N GLY A 966 -5.87 -3.60 12.41
CA GLY A 966 -7.29 -3.29 12.32
C GLY A 966 -7.66 -2.36 11.17
N HIS A 967 -6.69 -1.60 10.61
CA HIS A 967 -6.92 -0.88 9.35
C HIS A 967 -7.06 -1.81 8.13
N PHE A 968 -6.74 -3.10 8.30
CA PHE A 968 -7.04 -4.14 7.33
C PHE A 968 -8.02 -5.15 7.94
N ASP A 969 -7.56 -6.03 8.83
CA ASP A 969 -8.38 -7.05 9.47
C ASP A 969 -8.29 -6.88 10.98
N ASN A 970 -9.36 -6.35 11.60
CA ASN A 970 -9.40 -6.15 13.04
C ASN A 970 -9.60 -7.45 13.83
N MET A 971 -10.03 -8.55 13.20
CA MET A 971 -10.30 -9.81 13.88
C MET A 971 -9.05 -10.70 14.01
N GLY A 972 -8.05 -10.51 13.14
CA GLY A 972 -6.93 -11.46 13.01
C GLY A 972 -7.35 -12.79 12.38
N LEU A 973 -8.47 -12.79 11.65
CA LEU A 973 -9.09 -13.96 11.04
C LEU A 973 -8.47 -14.28 9.66
N TYR A 974 -8.12 -13.25 8.89
CA TYR A 974 -7.70 -13.34 7.50
C TYR A 974 -6.52 -14.29 7.29
N GLU A 975 -5.46 -14.15 8.10
CA GLU A 975 -4.25 -14.97 7.99
C GLU A 975 -4.42 -16.41 8.49
N LEU A 976 -5.40 -16.68 9.37
CA LEU A 976 -5.77 -18.05 9.77
C LEU A 976 -6.53 -18.77 8.66
N VAL A 977 -7.46 -18.07 8.00
CA VAL A 977 -8.21 -18.58 6.84
C VAL A 977 -7.25 -18.83 5.66
N ARG A 978 -6.26 -17.95 5.46
CA ARG A 978 -5.19 -18.15 4.47
C ARG A 978 -4.43 -19.46 4.67
N ARG A 979 -4.16 -19.82 5.93
CA ARG A 979 -3.48 -21.06 6.37
C ARG A 979 -4.40 -22.29 6.40
N LYS A 980 -5.66 -22.16 5.97
CA LYS A 980 -6.65 -23.25 5.96
C LYS A 980 -6.87 -23.87 7.34
N CYS A 981 -6.90 -23.04 8.39
CA CYS A 981 -7.22 -23.54 9.72
C CYS A 981 -8.60 -24.23 9.72
N ASN A 982 -8.62 -25.47 10.23
CA ASN A 982 -9.84 -26.26 10.34
C ASN A 982 -10.70 -25.80 11.52
N TYR A 983 -10.06 -25.31 12.57
CA TYR A 983 -10.73 -24.79 13.75
C TYR A 983 -10.21 -23.39 14.06
N ILE A 984 -11.11 -22.42 14.25
CA ILE A 984 -10.74 -21.05 14.63
C ILE A 984 -11.56 -20.63 15.85
N LEU A 985 -10.88 -20.26 16.94
CA LEU A 985 -11.50 -19.58 18.08
C LEU A 985 -11.11 -18.10 18.03
N LEU A 986 -12.11 -17.22 17.93
CA LEU A 986 -11.95 -15.78 17.79
C LEU A 986 -12.51 -15.07 19.03
N GLY A 987 -11.62 -14.44 19.80
CA GLY A 987 -11.97 -13.53 20.88
C GLY A 987 -12.10 -12.11 20.35
N ASP A 988 -13.33 -11.62 20.23
CA ASP A 988 -13.64 -10.27 19.79
C ASP A 988 -14.02 -9.32 20.93
N ALA A 989 -13.18 -8.31 21.10
CA ALA A 989 -13.37 -7.19 22.00
C ALA A 989 -13.25 -5.84 21.29
N GLU A 990 -13.62 -5.76 20.01
CA GLU A 990 -13.79 -4.51 19.27
C GLU A 990 -14.97 -3.68 19.81
N GLU A 991 -14.91 -2.36 19.60
CA GLU A 991 -15.94 -1.41 20.03
C GLU A 991 -17.09 -1.48 19.05
N ASP A 992 -18.25 -1.87 19.53
CA ASP A 992 -19.42 -2.08 18.70
C ASP A 992 -20.69 -1.77 19.49
N GLU A 993 -20.84 -0.47 19.83
CA GLU A 993 -21.99 0.06 20.57
C GLU A 993 -23.31 -0.39 19.93
N LYS A 994 -23.38 -0.32 18.59
CA LYS A 994 -24.57 -0.70 17.79
C LYS A 994 -24.73 -2.20 17.58
N SER A 995 -23.75 -3.01 17.99
CA SER A 995 -23.79 -4.48 17.85
C SER A 995 -23.99 -4.92 16.41
N THR A 996 -23.27 -4.27 15.49
CA THR A 996 -23.30 -4.53 14.03
C THR A 996 -22.32 -5.61 13.60
N CYS A 997 -21.33 -5.92 14.44
CA CYS A 997 -20.21 -6.82 14.15
C CYS A 997 -19.47 -6.43 12.85
N GLU A 998 -19.22 -5.13 12.64
CA GLU A 998 -18.65 -4.61 11.39
C GLU A 998 -17.29 -5.22 11.06
N GLY A 999 -16.36 -5.27 12.03
CA GLY A 999 -15.02 -5.83 11.84
C GLY A 999 -15.06 -7.30 11.39
N LEU A 1000 -15.96 -8.10 11.97
CA LEU A 1000 -16.19 -9.48 11.56
C LEU A 1000 -16.78 -9.57 10.13
N ALA A 1001 -17.79 -8.76 9.82
CA ALA A 1001 -18.40 -8.74 8.49
C ALA A 1001 -17.38 -8.35 7.40
N ASN A 1002 -16.52 -7.38 7.70
CA ASN A 1002 -15.43 -6.96 6.81
C ASN A 1002 -14.39 -8.07 6.60
N ALA A 1003 -14.00 -8.77 7.67
CA ALA A 1003 -13.07 -9.92 7.57
C ALA A 1003 -13.67 -11.05 6.71
N ILE A 1004 -14.93 -11.43 6.94
CA ILE A 1004 -15.63 -12.46 6.15
C ILE A 1004 -15.69 -12.08 4.66
N ARG A 1005 -16.05 -10.82 4.35
CA ARG A 1005 -16.11 -10.34 2.97
C ARG A 1005 -14.76 -10.44 2.25
N ARG A 1006 -13.66 -10.13 2.95
CA ARG A 1006 -12.30 -10.21 2.40
C ARG A 1006 -11.87 -11.67 2.20
N CYS A 1007 -12.11 -12.55 3.16
CA CYS A 1007 -11.86 -13.98 3.03
C CYS A 1007 -12.59 -14.59 1.81
N ARG A 1008 -13.84 -14.17 1.56
CA ARG A 1008 -14.61 -14.56 0.38
C ARG A 1008 -13.96 -14.08 -0.92
N ILE A 1009 -13.64 -12.78 -1.01
CA ILE A 1009 -13.11 -12.20 -2.25
C ILE A 1009 -11.71 -12.73 -2.57
N ASP A 1010 -10.84 -12.83 -1.58
CA ASP A 1010 -9.42 -13.07 -1.80
C ASP A 1010 -9.06 -14.57 -1.78
N PHE A 1011 -9.77 -15.37 -0.97
CA PHE A 1011 -9.50 -16.80 -0.83
C PHE A 1011 -10.64 -17.70 -1.29
N GLY A 1012 -11.79 -17.15 -1.69
CA GLY A 1012 -12.99 -17.93 -2.00
C GLY A 1012 -13.55 -18.70 -0.80
N ALA A 1013 -13.15 -18.34 0.43
CA ALA A 1013 -13.59 -19.01 1.64
C ALA A 1013 -14.91 -18.39 2.13
N GLU A 1014 -15.95 -19.21 2.21
CA GLU A 1014 -17.25 -18.80 2.73
C GLU A 1014 -17.34 -19.11 4.23
N ILE A 1015 -17.76 -18.12 5.01
CA ILE A 1015 -17.92 -18.25 6.46
C ILE A 1015 -19.38 -17.95 6.79
N GLU A 1016 -20.05 -18.92 7.40
CA GLU A 1016 -21.47 -18.82 7.80
C GLU A 1016 -21.55 -18.78 9.32
N LEU A 1017 -22.09 -17.67 9.86
CA LEU A 1017 -22.20 -17.42 11.29
C LEU A 1017 -23.48 -16.63 11.60
N ASP A 1018 -24.32 -17.14 12.50
CA ASP A 1018 -25.53 -16.43 12.96
C ASP A 1018 -25.27 -15.63 14.25
N VAL A 1019 -24.94 -14.35 14.09
CA VAL A 1019 -24.65 -13.44 15.22
C VAL A 1019 -25.89 -12.91 15.92
N SER A 1020 -27.11 -13.27 15.51
CA SER A 1020 -28.37 -12.72 16.05
C SER A 1020 -28.50 -12.85 17.58
N ARG A 1021 -27.91 -13.89 18.17
CA ARG A 1021 -27.90 -14.11 19.63
C ARG A 1021 -27.05 -13.11 20.41
N ILE A 1022 -26.08 -12.48 19.74
CA ILE A 1022 -25.23 -11.43 20.30
C ILE A 1022 -25.84 -10.05 19.99
N THR A 1023 -26.29 -9.84 18.76
CA THR A 1023 -26.72 -8.52 18.26
C THR A 1023 -28.12 -8.12 18.69
N ASN A 1024 -29.06 -9.07 18.82
CA ASN A 1024 -30.43 -8.78 19.26
C ASN A 1024 -30.49 -8.69 20.79
N LYS A 1025 -30.05 -7.53 21.29
CA LYS A 1025 -30.12 -7.18 22.72
C LYS A 1025 -31.56 -6.91 23.14
N ASP A 1026 -31.87 -7.27 24.37
CA ASP A 1026 -33.11 -6.87 25.04
C ASP A 1026 -33.13 -5.34 25.20
N LYS A 1027 -34.25 -4.69 24.87
CA LYS A 1027 -34.33 -3.22 24.83
C LYS A 1027 -34.30 -2.58 26.21
N ASP A 1028 -34.81 -3.27 27.23
CA ASP A 1028 -34.95 -2.74 28.58
C ASP A 1028 -33.69 -3.03 29.40
N THR A 1029 -33.13 -4.23 29.26
CA THR A 1029 -31.96 -4.67 30.04
C THR A 1029 -30.62 -4.49 29.33
N ARG A 1030 -30.63 -4.34 27.99
CA ARG A 1030 -29.44 -4.27 27.12
C ARG A 1030 -28.60 -5.56 27.11
N TYR A 1031 -29.11 -6.65 27.65
CA TYR A 1031 -28.45 -7.96 27.65
C TYR A 1031 -28.62 -8.69 26.31
N SER A 1032 -27.55 -9.35 25.88
CA SER A 1032 -27.50 -10.31 24.78
C SER A 1032 -27.95 -11.70 25.27
N LYS A 1033 -28.28 -12.60 24.34
CA LYS A 1033 -28.67 -13.99 24.69
C LYS A 1033 -27.47 -14.92 24.90
N SER A 1034 -26.31 -14.56 24.36
CA SER A 1034 -25.08 -15.36 24.44
C SER A 1034 -23.84 -14.48 24.30
N HIS A 1035 -22.71 -14.96 24.83
CA HIS A 1035 -21.36 -14.45 24.53
C HIS A 1035 -20.73 -15.16 23.34
N VAL A 1036 -21.12 -16.41 23.10
CA VAL A 1036 -20.50 -17.30 22.11
C VAL A 1036 -21.49 -17.62 20.99
N VAL A 1037 -21.01 -17.56 19.75
CA VAL A 1037 -21.71 -18.00 18.55
C VAL A 1037 -20.81 -18.96 17.78
N GLN A 1038 -21.43 -19.96 17.16
CA GLN A 1038 -20.75 -21.02 16.42
C GLN A 1038 -21.11 -20.90 14.94
N GLY A 1039 -20.13 -21.16 14.07
CA GLY A 1039 -20.28 -21.09 12.64
C GLY A 1039 -19.40 -22.11 11.92
N THR A 1040 -19.50 -22.11 10.60
CA THR A 1040 -18.79 -23.04 9.73
C THR A 1040 -17.97 -22.29 8.68
N ILE A 1041 -16.90 -22.94 8.21
CA ILE A 1041 -16.03 -22.43 7.16
C ILE A 1041 -16.05 -23.42 6.00
N LYS A 1042 -16.34 -22.93 4.80
CA LYS A 1042 -16.27 -23.66 3.55
C LYS A 1042 -15.13 -23.10 2.70
N TYR A 1043 -14.05 -23.87 2.64
CA TYR A 1043 -12.92 -23.58 1.75
C TYR A 1043 -13.23 -23.99 0.29
N PRO A 1044 -12.63 -23.31 -0.71
CA PRO A 1044 -12.81 -23.66 -2.13
C PRO A 1044 -12.52 -25.13 -2.43
N GLY A 1045 -13.27 -25.71 -3.38
CA GLY A 1045 -13.08 -27.09 -3.84
C GLY A 1045 -13.73 -28.18 -2.98
N LYS A 1046 -14.29 -27.83 -1.82
CA LYS A 1046 -15.04 -28.77 -0.97
C LYS A 1046 -16.54 -28.61 -1.18
N LYS A 1047 -17.26 -29.74 -1.32
CA LYS A 1047 -18.73 -29.74 -1.44
C LYS A 1047 -19.41 -29.38 -0.11
N GLN A 1048 -18.85 -29.83 1.01
CA GLN A 1048 -19.35 -29.58 2.37
C GLN A 1048 -18.44 -28.61 3.14
N ALA A 1049 -18.99 -27.93 4.14
CA ALA A 1049 -18.21 -27.12 5.07
C ALA A 1049 -17.27 -28.05 5.87
N THR A 1050 -16.00 -27.67 5.97
CA THR A 1050 -14.95 -28.51 6.57
C THR A 1050 -14.46 -27.92 7.88
N GLY A 1051 -14.43 -26.59 8.00
CA GLY A 1051 -13.93 -25.90 9.19
C GLY A 1051 -15.03 -25.42 10.14
N THR A 1052 -14.65 -25.21 11.40
CA THR A 1052 -15.48 -24.65 12.48
C THR A 1052 -14.90 -23.32 12.95
N ILE A 1053 -15.77 -22.32 13.16
CA ILE A 1053 -15.41 -21.04 13.78
C ILE A 1053 -16.24 -20.82 15.05
N ILE A 1054 -15.56 -20.48 16.14
CA ILE A 1054 -16.17 -20.09 17.41
C ILE A 1054 -15.89 -18.61 17.62
N TYR A 1055 -16.94 -17.81 17.66
CA TYR A 1055 -16.88 -16.37 17.85
C TYR A 1055 -17.33 -16.00 19.26
N ILE A 1056 -16.45 -15.35 20.02
CA ILE A 1056 -16.69 -14.90 21.40
C ILE A 1056 -16.70 -13.38 21.39
N LYS A 1057 -17.84 -12.76 21.68
CA LYS A 1057 -17.95 -11.30 21.73
C LYS A 1057 -18.01 -10.80 23.17
N THR A 1058 -17.46 -9.61 23.40
CA THR A 1058 -17.74 -8.78 24.57
C THR A 1058 -19.23 -8.38 24.63
N SER A 1059 -20.06 -9.24 25.21
CA SER A 1059 -21.48 -8.99 25.48
C SER A 1059 -21.80 -9.25 26.95
N LEU A 1060 -22.97 -8.80 27.42
CA LEU A 1060 -23.50 -9.11 28.75
C LEU A 1060 -24.78 -9.93 28.59
N THR A 1061 -24.95 -10.99 29.37
CA THR A 1061 -26.11 -11.90 29.34
C THR A 1061 -26.95 -11.86 30.62
N GLY A 1062 -26.50 -11.15 31.66
CA GLY A 1062 -27.21 -10.93 32.92
C GLY A 1062 -26.93 -11.99 33.99
N ASN A 1063 -26.12 -13.00 33.68
CA ASN A 1063 -25.69 -14.04 34.62
C ASN A 1063 -24.24 -13.84 35.11
N GLU A 1064 -23.64 -12.69 34.83
CA GLU A 1064 -22.31 -12.32 35.31
C GLU A 1064 -22.28 -12.16 36.83
N SER A 1065 -21.07 -12.18 37.39
CA SER A 1065 -20.85 -11.98 38.82
C SER A 1065 -21.23 -10.57 39.28
N VAL A 1066 -21.48 -10.43 40.59
CA VAL A 1066 -22.00 -9.21 41.22
C VAL A 1066 -21.12 -7.98 40.94
N ASP A 1067 -19.80 -8.16 40.90
CA ASP A 1067 -18.83 -7.10 40.58
C ASP A 1067 -18.97 -6.58 39.14
N ILE A 1068 -19.14 -7.45 38.15
CA ILE A 1068 -19.36 -7.04 36.76
C ILE A 1068 -20.70 -6.31 36.62
N ARG A 1069 -21.74 -6.81 37.31
CA ARG A 1069 -23.07 -6.20 37.32
C ARG A 1069 -23.05 -4.80 37.95
N GLU A 1070 -22.36 -4.64 39.07
CA GLU A 1070 -22.20 -3.35 39.75
C GLU A 1070 -21.45 -2.35 38.85
N TYR A 1071 -20.35 -2.78 38.23
CA TYR A 1071 -19.58 -1.94 37.31
C TYR A 1071 -20.42 -1.49 36.11
N PHE A 1072 -21.23 -2.38 35.52
CA PHE A 1072 -22.14 -2.05 34.43
C PHE A 1072 -23.23 -1.04 34.83
N ILE A 1073 -23.76 -1.13 36.06
CA ILE A 1073 -24.75 -0.16 36.57
C ILE A 1073 -24.13 1.24 36.67
N ASN A 1074 -22.89 1.33 37.14
CA ASN A 1074 -22.18 2.61 37.27
C ASN A 1074 -21.61 3.13 35.94
N ASN A 1075 -21.34 2.23 34.99
CA ASN A 1075 -20.74 2.56 33.69
C ASN A 1075 -21.60 2.02 32.53
N PRO A 1076 -22.64 2.77 32.11
CA PRO A 1076 -23.61 2.28 31.11
C PRO A 1076 -23.03 1.93 29.74
N GLU A 1077 -21.85 2.45 29.41
CA GLU A 1077 -21.13 2.14 28.16
C GLU A 1077 -20.47 0.77 28.18
N PHE A 1078 -20.23 0.16 29.36
CA PHE A 1078 -19.63 -1.17 29.46
C PHE A 1078 -20.54 -2.25 28.82
N PRO A 1079 -20.00 -3.23 28.05
CA PRO A 1079 -18.59 -3.50 27.73
C PRO A 1079 -18.12 -2.87 26.41
N GLN A 1080 -18.76 -1.79 25.96
CA GLN A 1080 -18.53 -1.08 24.70
C GLN A 1080 -17.87 0.29 24.90
N GLN A 1081 -17.16 0.51 26.02
CA GLN A 1081 -16.43 1.74 26.29
C GLN A 1081 -15.37 2.00 25.20
N SER A 1082 -15.09 3.27 24.92
CA SER A 1082 -14.30 3.65 23.74
C SER A 1082 -12.87 3.10 23.72
N THR A 1083 -12.42 2.64 22.56
CA THR A 1083 -11.02 2.24 22.27
C THR A 1083 -10.01 3.37 22.41
N GLY A 1084 -10.46 4.63 22.38
CA GLY A 1084 -9.64 5.79 22.69
C GLY A 1084 -9.21 5.86 24.16
N ASP A 1085 -9.91 5.16 25.06
CA ASP A 1085 -9.52 5.04 26.46
C ASP A 1085 -8.39 4.01 26.62
N GLN A 1086 -7.23 4.50 27.04
CA GLN A 1086 -6.02 3.71 27.28
C GLN A 1086 -5.59 3.77 28.75
N PHE A 1087 -6.42 4.33 29.63
CA PHE A 1087 -6.09 4.66 31.02
C PHE A 1087 -7.00 3.86 31.98
N PHE A 1088 -6.99 2.53 31.89
CA PHE A 1088 -7.86 1.70 32.71
C PHE A 1088 -7.53 1.81 34.19
N ASP A 1089 -8.56 1.98 35.01
CA ASP A 1089 -8.45 1.76 36.45
C ASP A 1089 -8.55 0.26 36.78
N GLU A 1090 -8.37 -0.07 38.06
CA GLU A 1090 -8.39 -1.47 38.51
C GLU A 1090 -9.76 -2.14 38.32
N ALA A 1091 -10.85 -1.41 38.57
CA ALA A 1091 -12.21 -1.94 38.47
C ALA A 1091 -12.58 -2.26 37.02
N GLN A 1092 -12.24 -1.37 36.09
CA GLN A 1092 -12.42 -1.55 34.66
C GLN A 1092 -11.59 -2.73 34.14
N PHE A 1093 -10.31 -2.80 34.53
CA PHE A 1093 -9.43 -3.91 34.14
C PHE A 1093 -9.99 -5.27 34.62
N GLU A 1094 -10.33 -5.39 35.90
CA GLU A 1094 -10.86 -6.63 36.46
C GLU A 1094 -12.21 -7.01 35.88
N SER A 1095 -13.08 -6.04 35.59
CA SER A 1095 -14.38 -6.29 34.97
C SER A 1095 -14.25 -6.87 33.57
N TYR A 1096 -13.39 -6.34 32.70
CA TYR A 1096 -13.15 -6.93 31.37
C TYR A 1096 -12.46 -8.29 31.44
N ARG A 1097 -11.46 -8.46 32.32
CA ARG A 1097 -10.76 -9.74 32.51
C ARG A 1097 -11.73 -10.82 32.94
N LYS A 1098 -12.56 -10.53 33.94
CA LYS A 1098 -13.52 -11.48 34.48
C LYS A 1098 -14.67 -11.74 33.51
N LEU A 1099 -15.10 -10.75 32.73
CA LEU A 1099 -16.07 -10.94 31.65
C LEU A 1099 -15.54 -11.92 30.59
N GLY A 1100 -14.28 -11.78 30.17
CA GLY A 1100 -13.65 -12.71 29.23
C GLY A 1100 -13.56 -14.14 29.77
N TYR A 1101 -13.22 -14.28 31.05
CA TYR A 1101 -13.19 -15.56 31.73
C TYR A 1101 -14.58 -16.20 31.84
N HIS A 1102 -15.63 -15.40 32.13
CA HIS A 1102 -17.02 -15.84 32.26
C HIS A 1102 -17.68 -16.18 30.91
N SER A 1103 -17.21 -15.58 29.82
CA SER A 1103 -17.82 -15.72 28.49
C SER A 1103 -17.88 -17.16 27.97
N ILE A 1104 -17.01 -18.05 28.46
CA ILE A 1104 -17.01 -19.48 28.13
C ILE A 1104 -17.44 -20.25 29.38
N GLN A 1105 -18.59 -20.92 29.34
CA GLN A 1105 -19.12 -21.65 30.50
C GLN A 1105 -18.54 -23.06 30.62
N ASN A 1106 -18.41 -23.76 29.49
CA ASN A 1106 -17.94 -25.14 29.46
C ASN A 1106 -17.30 -25.53 28.12
N ILE A 1107 -16.56 -26.63 28.11
CA ILE A 1107 -15.85 -27.13 26.92
C ILE A 1107 -16.78 -27.49 25.75
N LYS A 1108 -18.05 -27.88 26.01
CA LYS A 1108 -19.00 -28.26 24.96
C LYS A 1108 -19.35 -27.09 24.05
N GLN A 1109 -19.31 -25.85 24.57
CA GLN A 1109 -19.51 -24.63 23.77
C GLN A 1109 -18.39 -24.42 22.74
N LEU A 1110 -17.20 -24.96 22.99
CA LEU A 1110 -16.05 -24.79 22.11
C LEU A 1110 -16.06 -25.77 20.94
N ARG A 1111 -16.78 -26.90 21.00
CA ARG A 1111 -16.78 -27.95 19.96
C ARG A 1111 -15.38 -28.27 19.45
N LEU A 1112 -14.42 -28.36 20.37
CA LEU A 1112 -13.06 -28.72 20.00
C LEU A 1112 -13.07 -30.13 19.41
N PRO A 1113 -12.40 -30.35 18.26
CA PRO A 1113 -12.31 -31.65 17.61
C PRO A 1113 -11.54 -32.66 18.45
#